data_AF-A0A1E7FWR9-F1
#
_entry.id   AF-A0A1E7FWR9-F1
#
_cell.length_a   1.000
_cell.length_b   1.000
_cell.length_c   1.000
_cell.angle_alpha   90.00
_cell.angle_beta   90.00
_cell.angle_gamma   90.00
#
_symmetry.space_group_name_H-M   'P 1'
#
loop_
_entity.id
_entity.type
_entity.pdbx_description
1 polymer ?
#
loop_
_entity_poly.entity_id
_entity_poly.type
_entity_poly.pdbx_seq_one_letter_code
_entity_poly.pdbx_strand_id
1 'polypeptide(L)'
;MFFERDNRQYTDTTYYHRSCTGDDITATSHHELMIQDNFTTEDSVQHMLTHGASIYPNLITNETATELRDWISRENKIREGWNVIESQNRYTWGIDINMHPMIQTFWKELASNEKFLNGVQAIVGPDPAIIELTAITSSFGATEQYLHSDVVPSGSAVKFSRAFVPSYSLFVPLQDTTYDMGSTKVCPGSHLCSAGADDYCDDYNLAMSGTDGVWRMGSGALLNQQIFHKGTAFTQKGAQDRVVLIATFAPRPNYRNGLETRMIGQGGSYSLLWNQWGHSMSDFVHADKRMTEPQKTLRSLGLIKGNGWNFISTLSMRIANEDTEMSSDDLEEFIEEGVGFSFLPTSWQTDIDEVSEISEWHAFLFGVLKKVESELNRVYVIALGVYLLLIFLWTIVQRAFGLGNKRKLSTSYTIVRIFFRIATTHGLVVVLAWLALNVVEDSNWAKAIRARKAFRIPVADVDNPPPSTIPYRMDILFVPHYASNYLASYGRIIDFAHPGNAYWKEITNRYAPGYATLSIDLQRDFCFTLIDWVTIERRFLKLDKERFWTLVDDEDELQKFCRRELMISFNPMLESMLRQIDSLHSETRFGLFRETVMQTEIIPDFIQNWDTLLMSPLNDREEEDNSKRLKLKLFATTPKQMTQMSFSRVIHSRGRAERLPRTSTSMQAFLSRSLPPKPSRMEPDDGVWLQEGDKVEALYQCDYERNNWFPGTITAAIPNEGTFDIAYDDGDTDEALSNDCVQRLYRYS
;
A
#
# COMPACT_ATOMS: atom_id res chain seq x y z
N MET A 1 -9.64 -7.43 17.83
CA MET A 1 -9.93 -6.85 16.44
C MET A 1 -11.02 -7.67 15.75
N PHE A 2 -12.39 -7.52 16.12
CA PHE A 2 -13.33 -7.99 15.05
C PHE A 2 -14.55 -7.09 14.99
N PHE A 3 -14.66 -6.10 14.10
CA PHE A 3 -15.58 -5.32 13.25
C PHE A 3 -16.84 -6.11 12.94
N GLU A 4 -18.07 -5.74 13.65
CA GLU A 4 -19.48 -5.96 13.24
C GLU A 4 -19.62 -5.89 11.72
N ARG A 5 -19.86 -6.96 11.02
CA ARG A 5 -20.42 -7.61 9.82
C ARG A 5 -21.32 -6.67 9.03
N ASP A 6 -20.93 -5.37 8.85
CA ASP A 6 -21.78 -4.76 7.80
C ASP A 6 -21.30 -5.20 6.41
N ASN A 7 -21.87 -6.19 5.80
CA ASN A 7 -21.88 -6.67 4.42
C ASN A 7 -21.21 -5.68 3.45
N ARG A 8 -19.95 -5.17 3.74
CA ARG A 8 -19.11 -4.27 2.92
C ARG A 8 -19.15 -4.71 1.45
N GLN A 9 -19.51 -6.05 1.14
CA GLN A 9 -19.61 -6.49 -0.26
C GLN A 9 -20.79 -5.80 -0.98
N TYR A 10 -21.91 -5.42 -0.10
CA TYR A 10 -23.03 -4.71 -0.76
C TYR A 10 -22.77 -3.20 -0.80
N THR A 11 -21.81 -2.72 0.15
CA THR A 11 -21.72 -1.26 0.30
C THR A 11 -20.41 -0.74 -0.34
N ASP A 12 -19.35 -1.68 -0.65
CA ASP A 12 -18.05 -1.11 -1.09
C ASP A 12 -17.65 -1.70 -2.44
N THR A 13 -18.69 -2.32 -3.15
CA THR A 13 -18.45 -2.85 -4.50
C THR A 13 -18.49 -1.71 -5.52
N THR A 14 -17.48 -1.58 -6.20
CA THR A 14 -17.48 -0.63 -7.33
C THR A 14 -18.52 -1.04 -8.39
N TYR A 15 -19.37 -2.22 -8.25
CA TYR A 15 -20.35 -2.90 -9.12
C TYR A 15 -19.93 -2.81 -10.59
N TYR A 16 -18.50 -2.86 -10.83
CA TYR A 16 -18.09 -3.02 -12.24
C TYR A 16 -17.97 -4.52 -12.56
N HIS A 17 -19.12 -5.13 -12.79
CA HIS A 17 -19.15 -6.56 -13.16
C HIS A 17 -19.38 -6.70 -14.68
N ARG A 18 -18.27 -7.07 -15.29
CA ARG A 18 -18.40 -7.28 -16.75
C ARG A 18 -17.70 -8.59 -17.15
N SER A 19 -18.40 -9.32 -18.00
CA SER A 19 -17.76 -10.56 -18.53
C SER A 19 -16.89 -10.22 -19.74
N CYS A 20 -15.74 -10.98 -19.71
CA CYS A 20 -14.86 -10.75 -20.87
C CYS A 20 -15.48 -11.32 -22.16
N THR A 21 -15.17 -10.41 -23.34
CA THR A 21 -15.45 -10.95 -24.70
C THR A 21 -14.20 -10.83 -25.58
N GLY A 22 -14.29 -11.44 -26.86
CA GLY A 22 -13.15 -11.39 -27.80
C GLY A 22 -12.66 -9.97 -28.07
N ASP A 23 -13.40 -9.06 -27.90
CA ASP A 23 -13.01 -7.66 -28.19
C ASP A 23 -12.13 -7.08 -27.09
N ASP A 24 -12.00 -7.84 -25.99
CA ASP A 24 -11.24 -7.27 -24.86
C ASP A 24 -9.75 -7.63 -25.00
N ILE A 25 -9.47 -8.26 -26.04
CA ILE A 25 -8.05 -8.59 -26.25
C ILE A 25 -7.30 -7.31 -26.68
N THR A 26 -6.30 -7.12 -25.96
CA THR A 26 -5.66 -5.81 -26.23
C THR A 26 -4.31 -6.02 -26.92
N ALA A 27 -3.93 -7.25 -26.93
CA ALA A 27 -2.67 -7.49 -27.66
C ALA A 27 -2.74 -8.85 -28.35
N THR A 28 -2.16 -8.86 -29.60
CA THR A 28 -2.22 -10.15 -30.35
C THR A 28 -0.80 -10.63 -30.64
N SER A 29 0.15 -9.75 -30.18
CA SER A 29 1.53 -10.24 -30.42
C SER A 29 2.40 -9.86 -29.22
N HIS A 30 3.49 -10.62 -29.06
CA HIS A 30 4.49 -10.41 -27.98
C HIS A 30 5.09 -9.00 -28.06
N HIS A 31 5.30 -8.50 -29.22
CA HIS A 31 5.93 -7.18 -29.39
C HIS A 31 5.06 -6.06 -28.79
N GLU A 32 3.76 -6.25 -28.82
CA GLU A 32 2.86 -5.20 -28.29
C GLU A 32 2.91 -5.16 -26.76
N LEU A 33 3.46 -6.28 -26.17
CA LEU A 33 3.52 -6.29 -24.69
C LEU A 33 4.90 -5.85 -24.20
N MET A 34 5.76 -5.41 -25.16
CA MET A 34 7.14 -5.05 -24.75
C MET A 34 7.22 -3.55 -24.50
N ILE A 35 7.83 -3.30 -23.36
CA ILE A 35 8.08 -1.87 -23.10
C ILE A 35 9.22 -1.37 -24.00
N GLN A 36 8.92 -0.21 -24.70
CA GLN A 36 9.90 0.29 -25.68
C GLN A 36 10.83 1.33 -25.02
N ASP A 37 11.99 1.47 -25.69
CA ASP A 37 13.01 2.38 -25.10
C ASP A 37 12.51 3.83 -25.09
N ASN A 38 11.64 4.20 -25.98
CA ASN A 38 11.20 5.61 -26.06
C ASN A 38 9.99 5.85 -25.16
N PHE A 39 9.54 4.78 -24.42
CA PHE A 39 8.34 4.98 -23.57
C PHE A 39 8.71 5.84 -22.37
N THR A 40 7.83 6.89 -22.09
CA THR A 40 7.92 7.60 -20.79
C THR A 40 7.29 6.76 -19.68
N THR A 41 7.46 7.23 -18.41
CA THR A 41 6.84 6.51 -17.28
C THR A 41 5.32 6.46 -17.44
N GLU A 42 4.78 7.52 -17.89
CA GLU A 42 3.32 7.53 -18.11
C GLU A 42 2.90 6.54 -19.20
N ASP A 43 3.73 6.47 -20.27
CA ASP A 43 3.42 5.47 -21.32
C ASP A 43 3.44 4.04 -20.75
N SER A 44 4.41 3.82 -19.86
CA SER A 44 4.50 2.46 -19.28
C SER A 44 3.27 2.15 -18.41
N VAL A 45 2.81 3.15 -17.70
CA VAL A 45 1.61 2.95 -16.86
C VAL A 45 0.39 2.66 -17.76
N GLN A 46 0.26 3.53 -18.74
CA GLN A 46 -0.87 3.28 -19.66
C GLN A 46 -0.79 1.89 -20.31
N HIS A 47 0.44 1.57 -20.67
CA HIS A 47 0.64 0.23 -21.30
C HIS A 47 0.19 -0.88 -20.34
N MET A 48 0.63 -0.81 -19.05
CA MET A 48 0.26 -1.85 -18.06
C MET A 48 -1.25 -1.83 -17.81
N LEU A 49 -1.89 -0.67 -17.67
CA LEU A 49 -3.34 -0.60 -17.39
C LEU A 49 -4.16 -1.08 -18.59
N THR A 50 -3.58 -0.99 -19.79
CA THR A 50 -4.32 -1.41 -20.99
C THR A 50 -4.22 -2.93 -21.17
N HIS A 51 -2.98 -3.43 -20.99
CA HIS A 51 -2.81 -4.84 -21.39
C HIS A 51 -2.85 -5.76 -20.16
N GLY A 52 -2.59 -5.19 -19.02
CA GLY A 52 -2.55 -6.04 -17.80
C GLY A 52 -1.24 -6.84 -17.71
N ALA A 53 -0.37 -6.61 -18.75
CA ALA A 53 0.95 -7.28 -18.77
C ALA A 53 1.94 -6.39 -19.54
N SER A 54 3.18 -6.33 -18.96
CA SER A 54 4.25 -5.58 -19.63
C SER A 54 5.57 -6.34 -19.51
N ILE A 55 6.28 -6.36 -20.70
CA ILE A 55 7.55 -7.11 -20.71
C ILE A 55 8.70 -6.09 -20.71
N TYR A 56 9.54 -6.24 -19.70
CA TYR A 56 10.75 -5.41 -19.64
C TYR A 56 11.98 -6.23 -20.04
N PRO A 57 12.56 -5.81 -21.16
CA PRO A 57 13.74 -6.57 -21.61
C PRO A 57 14.99 -6.23 -20.79
N ASN A 58 15.89 -7.20 -20.60
CA ASN A 58 17.24 -7.01 -20.01
C ASN A 58 17.16 -6.43 -18.59
N LEU A 59 16.24 -7.06 -17.76
CA LEU A 59 16.07 -6.54 -16.38
C LEU A 59 17.23 -6.97 -15.48
N ILE A 60 17.67 -8.20 -15.78
CA ILE A 60 18.82 -8.64 -14.97
C ILE A 60 19.88 -9.21 -15.90
N THR A 61 21.15 -9.27 -15.41
CA THR A 61 22.25 -9.73 -16.27
C THR A 61 22.18 -11.25 -16.47
N ASN A 62 22.78 -11.67 -17.53
CA ASN A 62 22.79 -13.13 -17.81
C ASN A 62 23.55 -13.90 -16.72
N GLU A 63 24.53 -13.21 -16.15
CA GLU A 63 25.29 -13.88 -15.06
C GLU A 63 24.41 -14.11 -13.84
N THR A 64 23.72 -13.08 -13.47
CA THR A 64 22.82 -13.24 -12.30
C THR A 64 21.76 -14.31 -12.58
N ALA A 65 21.15 -14.25 -13.78
CA ALA A 65 20.11 -15.24 -14.12
C ALA A 65 20.66 -16.67 -14.11
N THR A 66 21.81 -16.88 -14.66
CA THR A 66 22.39 -18.24 -14.75
C THR A 66 22.74 -18.77 -13.36
N GLU A 67 23.37 -17.90 -12.59
CA GLU A 67 23.76 -18.36 -11.24
C GLU A 67 22.53 -18.68 -10.38
N LEU A 68 21.50 -17.83 -10.42
CA LEU A 68 20.29 -18.12 -9.63
C LEU A 68 19.61 -19.41 -10.13
N ARG A 69 19.63 -19.59 -11.39
CA ARG A 69 19.00 -20.83 -11.91
C ARG A 69 19.72 -22.06 -11.36
N ASP A 70 21.02 -22.04 -11.54
CA ASP A 70 21.79 -23.22 -11.10
C ASP A 70 21.55 -23.48 -9.60
N TRP A 71 21.60 -22.40 -8.89
CA TRP A 71 21.38 -22.56 -7.43
C TRP A 71 19.98 -23.13 -7.15
N ILE A 72 18.97 -22.58 -7.73
CA ILE A 72 17.58 -23.06 -7.50
C ILE A 72 17.44 -24.52 -7.94
N SER A 73 18.01 -24.87 -9.05
CA SER A 73 17.90 -26.27 -9.52
C SER A 73 18.55 -27.22 -8.51
N ARG A 74 19.66 -26.81 -7.92
CA ARG A 74 20.28 -27.68 -6.89
C ARG A 74 19.38 -27.78 -5.66
N GLU A 75 18.74 -26.63 -5.30
CA GLU A 75 17.86 -26.66 -4.11
C GLU A 75 16.61 -27.51 -4.36
N ASN A 76 16.20 -27.61 -5.58
CA ASN A 76 15.01 -28.42 -5.88
C ASN A 76 15.22 -29.89 -5.54
N LYS A 77 16.48 -30.33 -5.44
CA LYS A 77 16.76 -31.76 -5.17
C LYS A 77 16.71 -32.04 -3.66
N ILE A 78 16.82 -30.97 -2.92
CA ILE A 78 16.98 -31.26 -1.48
C ILE A 78 15.72 -30.79 -0.74
N ARG A 79 15.03 -29.93 -1.30
CA ARG A 79 13.91 -29.38 -0.52
C ARG A 79 12.60 -30.03 -0.96
N GLU A 80 11.77 -30.01 0.09
CA GLU A 80 10.42 -30.50 -0.25
C GLU A 80 9.56 -29.37 -0.83
N GLY A 81 9.20 -29.44 -2.07
CA GLY A 81 8.41 -28.39 -2.77
C GLY A 81 6.93 -28.45 -2.37
N TRP A 82 6.25 -27.27 -2.50
CA TRP A 82 4.78 -27.29 -2.29
C TRP A 82 4.05 -27.45 -3.62
N ASN A 83 2.72 -27.83 -3.47
CA ASN A 83 1.93 -28.14 -4.68
C ASN A 83 1.58 -26.86 -5.45
N VAL A 84 1.97 -26.84 -6.70
CA VAL A 84 1.51 -25.76 -7.61
C VAL A 84 0.35 -26.28 -8.47
N ILE A 85 -0.44 -25.36 -9.00
CA ILE A 85 -1.60 -25.76 -9.83
C ILE A 85 -1.14 -26.72 -10.94
N GLU A 86 -1.75 -27.86 -10.91
CA GLU A 86 -1.38 -28.95 -11.84
C GLU A 86 0.08 -29.35 -11.65
N SER A 87 0.45 -29.89 -10.50
CA SER A 87 1.77 -30.03 -9.83
C SER A 87 2.61 -31.12 -10.49
N GLN A 88 2.09 -31.75 -11.54
CA GLN A 88 2.91 -32.84 -12.12
C GLN A 88 4.20 -32.29 -12.75
N ASN A 89 5.39 -32.70 -12.16
CA ASN A 89 6.74 -32.32 -12.64
C ASN A 89 6.99 -30.82 -12.50
N ARG A 90 6.36 -30.25 -11.49
CA ARG A 90 6.61 -28.83 -11.17
C ARG A 90 6.97 -28.72 -9.69
N TYR A 91 7.94 -27.76 -9.60
CA TYR A 91 8.47 -27.62 -8.23
C TYR A 91 8.49 -26.13 -7.84
N THR A 92 7.99 -25.89 -6.56
CA THR A 92 8.09 -24.47 -6.13
C THR A 92 8.35 -24.41 -4.63
N TRP A 93 9.04 -23.31 -4.21
CA TRP A 93 9.22 -23.04 -2.77
C TRP A 93 9.60 -21.57 -2.57
N GLY A 94 9.32 -21.11 -1.30
CA GLY A 94 9.62 -19.69 -0.98
C GLY A 94 11.14 -19.45 -0.87
N ILE A 95 11.57 -18.18 -1.22
CA ILE A 95 13.01 -17.83 -1.22
C ILE A 95 13.24 -16.75 -0.15
N ASP A 96 14.23 -17.13 0.70
CA ASP A 96 14.65 -16.10 1.69
C ASP A 96 15.83 -15.31 1.12
N ILE A 97 15.79 -14.01 1.46
CA ILE A 97 16.77 -13.08 0.86
C ILE A 97 18.19 -13.49 1.28
N ASN A 98 18.33 -14.27 2.34
CA ASN A 98 19.68 -14.61 2.83
C ASN A 98 20.11 -16.01 2.37
N MET A 99 19.36 -16.60 1.54
CA MET A 99 19.69 -17.99 1.14
C MET A 99 20.83 -17.99 0.11
N HIS A 100 20.98 -16.91 -0.62
CA HIS A 100 22.04 -16.84 -1.63
C HIS A 100 22.35 -15.37 -1.95
N PRO A 101 23.66 -14.97 -2.11
CA PRO A 101 24.05 -13.57 -2.34
C PRO A 101 23.49 -13.04 -3.67
N MET A 102 23.28 -13.98 -4.64
CA MET A 102 22.79 -13.52 -5.95
C MET A 102 21.33 -13.02 -5.87
N ILE A 103 20.67 -13.36 -4.81
CA ILE A 103 19.28 -12.84 -4.66
C ILE A 103 19.34 -11.34 -4.37
N GLN A 104 20.31 -10.93 -3.57
CA GLN A 104 20.47 -9.47 -3.30
C GLN A 104 20.89 -8.72 -4.56
N THR A 105 21.82 -9.35 -5.29
CA THR A 105 22.22 -8.73 -6.57
C THR A 105 21.01 -8.59 -7.51
N PHE A 106 20.15 -9.60 -7.50
CA PHE A 106 18.93 -9.54 -8.33
C PHE A 106 18.13 -8.29 -7.99
N TRP A 107 17.91 -8.01 -6.72
CA TRP A 107 17.08 -6.85 -6.35
C TRP A 107 17.80 -5.54 -6.67
N LYS A 108 19.15 -5.52 -6.49
CA LYS A 108 19.91 -4.30 -6.86
C LYS A 108 19.83 -4.03 -8.37
N GLU A 109 19.85 -5.10 -9.15
CA GLU A 109 19.77 -4.90 -10.61
C GLU A 109 18.37 -4.43 -11.01
N LEU A 110 17.39 -4.99 -10.31
CA LEU A 110 16.03 -4.50 -10.64
C LEU A 110 15.91 -3.02 -10.32
N ALA A 111 16.48 -2.63 -9.16
CA ALA A 111 16.33 -1.23 -8.72
C ALA A 111 17.19 -0.30 -9.60
N SER A 112 18.21 -0.85 -10.21
CA SER A 112 19.09 -0.01 -11.06
C SER A 112 18.47 0.24 -12.44
N ASN A 113 17.47 -0.60 -12.78
CA ASN A 113 16.78 -0.34 -14.07
C ASN A 113 15.71 0.76 -13.89
N GLU A 114 16.01 2.00 -14.43
CA GLU A 114 15.17 3.19 -14.14
C GLU A 114 13.77 3.05 -14.77
N LYS A 115 13.77 2.42 -15.89
CA LYS A 115 12.44 2.27 -16.55
C LYS A 115 11.52 1.35 -15.74
N PHE A 116 12.10 0.30 -15.33
CA PHE A 116 11.25 -0.63 -14.53
C PHE A 116 10.91 0.01 -13.18
N LEU A 117 11.95 0.59 -12.51
CA LEU A 117 11.70 1.12 -11.16
C LEU A 117 10.65 2.25 -11.22
N ASN A 118 10.87 3.21 -12.16
CA ASN A 118 9.87 4.31 -12.27
C ASN A 118 8.49 3.79 -12.67
N GLY A 119 8.50 2.78 -13.56
CA GLY A 119 7.20 2.20 -14.01
C GLY A 119 6.45 1.53 -12.86
N VAL A 120 7.18 0.66 -12.16
CA VAL A 120 6.47 -0.14 -11.13
C VAL A 120 6.02 0.80 -10.00
N GLN A 121 6.83 1.82 -9.62
CA GLN A 121 6.43 2.74 -8.54
C GLN A 121 5.24 3.61 -8.99
N ALA A 122 5.30 3.93 -10.28
CA ALA A 122 4.14 4.71 -10.76
C ALA A 122 2.87 3.86 -10.78
N ILE A 123 3.06 2.52 -10.95
CA ILE A 123 1.88 1.64 -11.07
C ILE A 123 1.38 1.27 -9.67
N VAL A 124 2.32 0.98 -8.77
CA VAL A 124 1.88 0.37 -7.50
C VAL A 124 2.00 1.41 -6.38
N GLY A 125 2.74 2.47 -6.62
CA GLY A 125 3.00 3.48 -5.58
C GLY A 125 4.48 3.46 -5.18
N PRO A 126 4.87 4.56 -4.45
CA PRO A 126 6.29 4.68 -4.11
C PRO A 126 6.73 3.57 -3.14
N ASP A 127 7.94 3.07 -3.44
CA ASP A 127 8.58 2.02 -2.63
C ASP A 127 7.58 0.91 -2.27
N PRO A 128 7.23 0.09 -3.26
CA PRO A 128 6.19 -0.93 -3.09
C PRO A 128 6.58 -2.00 -2.07
N ALA A 129 5.49 -2.55 -1.43
CA ALA A 129 5.70 -3.71 -0.53
C ALA A 129 5.89 -5.00 -1.34
N ILE A 130 6.67 -5.93 -0.72
CA ILE A 130 6.87 -7.22 -1.40
C ILE A 130 6.03 -8.29 -0.67
N ILE A 131 5.25 -9.01 -1.51
CA ILE A 131 4.35 -9.94 -0.79
C ILE A 131 4.58 -11.36 -1.31
N GLU A 132 5.53 -11.47 -2.34
CA GLU A 132 5.88 -12.83 -2.80
C GLU A 132 7.30 -12.82 -3.38
N LEU A 133 8.01 -13.85 -3.03
CA LEU A 133 9.31 -14.15 -3.66
C LEU A 133 9.50 -15.68 -3.73
N THR A 134 9.37 -16.15 -4.96
CA THR A 134 9.40 -17.61 -5.12
C THR A 134 9.99 -17.95 -6.50
N ALA A 135 10.26 -19.28 -6.59
CA ALA A 135 10.69 -19.76 -7.93
C ALA A 135 9.87 -20.99 -8.32
N ILE A 136 9.48 -20.89 -9.61
CA ILE A 136 8.78 -22.09 -10.12
C ILE A 136 9.66 -22.77 -11.18
N THR A 137 9.85 -24.15 -10.87
CA THR A 137 10.64 -24.95 -11.82
C THR A 137 9.74 -26.00 -12.51
N SER A 138 9.82 -25.93 -13.82
CA SER A 138 9.09 -26.96 -14.60
C SER A 138 10.08 -27.87 -15.33
N SER A 139 9.79 -29.17 -15.13
CA SER A 139 10.66 -30.14 -15.83
C SER A 139 9.91 -30.83 -16.97
N PHE A 140 10.78 -31.48 -17.77
CA PHE A 140 10.16 -32.21 -18.91
C PHE A 140 9.00 -33.09 -18.41
N GLY A 141 7.86 -32.94 -19.18
CA GLY A 141 6.69 -33.79 -18.82
C GLY A 141 5.65 -32.99 -18.02
N ALA A 142 6.05 -31.74 -17.69
CA ALA A 142 5.05 -30.93 -16.97
C ALA A 142 3.81 -30.69 -17.85
N THR A 143 2.61 -30.89 -17.21
CA THR A 143 1.36 -30.78 -18.00
C THR A 143 0.89 -29.31 -17.99
N GLU A 144 -0.04 -29.11 -18.92
CA GLU A 144 -0.58 -27.74 -19.06
C GLU A 144 -1.47 -27.39 -17.85
N GLN A 145 -1.23 -26.08 -17.33
CA GLN A 145 -2.13 -25.60 -16.26
C GLN A 145 -3.43 -25.05 -16.83
N TYR A 146 -4.47 -25.19 -15.99
CA TYR A 146 -5.70 -24.54 -16.51
C TYR A 146 -5.57 -23.02 -16.41
N LEU A 147 -6.23 -22.36 -17.21
CA LEU A 147 -6.21 -20.89 -17.20
C LEU A 147 -6.78 -20.35 -15.90
N HIS A 148 -6.00 -19.40 -15.36
CA HIS A 148 -6.45 -18.89 -14.05
C HIS A 148 -5.92 -17.47 -13.85
N SER A 149 -6.45 -16.79 -12.90
CA SER A 149 -5.85 -15.57 -12.34
C SER A 149 -5.29 -15.84 -10.94
N ASP A 150 -4.22 -15.03 -10.56
CA ASP A 150 -3.60 -15.30 -9.23
C ASP A 150 -4.54 -14.92 -8.09
N VAL A 151 -5.38 -13.92 -8.41
CA VAL A 151 -6.36 -13.54 -7.37
C VAL A 151 -7.75 -14.06 -7.78
N VAL A 152 -8.45 -14.65 -6.82
CA VAL A 152 -9.79 -15.20 -7.16
C VAL A 152 -10.79 -14.05 -7.33
N PRO A 153 -11.82 -14.27 -8.05
CA PRO A 153 -12.80 -13.23 -8.38
C PRO A 153 -13.35 -12.54 -7.12
N SER A 154 -13.49 -13.25 -6.03
CA SER A 154 -14.05 -12.67 -4.80
C SER A 154 -13.03 -11.76 -4.09
N GLY A 155 -11.75 -11.74 -4.54
CA GLY A 155 -10.70 -10.88 -3.96
C GLY A 155 -10.10 -9.95 -5.02
N SER A 156 -10.98 -9.71 -6.01
CA SER A 156 -10.45 -8.95 -7.18
C SER A 156 -10.56 -7.44 -6.92
N ALA A 157 -9.46 -6.78 -7.06
CA ALA A 157 -9.47 -5.31 -6.86
C ALA A 157 -10.29 -4.62 -7.96
N VAL A 158 -10.54 -5.35 -9.06
CA VAL A 158 -11.39 -4.77 -10.13
C VAL A 158 -12.85 -4.75 -9.67
N LYS A 159 -13.22 -5.79 -8.99
CA LYS A 159 -14.64 -5.88 -8.56
C LYS A 159 -14.82 -5.21 -7.19
N PHE A 160 -13.67 -5.27 -6.42
CA PHE A 160 -13.84 -4.80 -5.03
C PHE A 160 -12.70 -3.83 -4.70
N SER A 161 -12.47 -2.89 -5.58
CA SER A 161 -11.28 -2.01 -5.51
C SER A 161 -11.24 -1.23 -4.20
N ARG A 162 -12.31 -1.37 -3.32
CA ARG A 162 -12.27 -0.68 -2.01
C ARG A 162 -11.89 -1.66 -0.89
N ALA A 163 -11.96 -2.85 -1.42
CA ALA A 163 -11.65 -3.85 -0.37
C ALA A 163 -10.25 -4.44 -0.60
N PHE A 164 -9.84 -4.30 -1.90
CA PHE A 164 -8.56 -5.00 -2.15
C PHE A 164 -7.63 -4.06 -2.91
N VAL A 165 -6.35 -4.20 -2.49
CA VAL A 165 -5.35 -3.45 -3.28
C VAL A 165 -4.94 -4.26 -4.52
N PRO A 166 -4.60 -3.47 -5.60
CA PRO A 166 -4.08 -4.21 -6.77
C PRO A 166 -2.64 -4.70 -6.52
N SER A 167 -2.40 -5.93 -7.00
CA SER A 167 -1.01 -6.45 -6.88
C SER A 167 -0.52 -6.93 -8.25
N TYR A 168 0.85 -6.91 -8.32
CA TYR A 168 1.45 -7.19 -9.63
C TYR A 168 2.65 -8.14 -9.43
N SER A 169 2.65 -9.23 -10.27
CA SER A 169 3.75 -10.20 -10.14
C SER A 169 4.72 -10.10 -11.32
N LEU A 170 5.94 -9.99 -10.90
CA LEU A 170 7.01 -9.99 -11.93
C LEU A 170 7.55 -11.42 -12.15
N PHE A 171 7.41 -11.83 -13.42
CA PHE A 171 7.96 -13.15 -13.82
C PHE A 171 9.27 -12.94 -14.58
N VAL A 172 10.32 -13.61 -14.01
CA VAL A 172 11.62 -13.44 -14.69
C VAL A 172 12.17 -14.83 -15.05
N PRO A 173 12.19 -15.09 -16.41
CA PRO A 173 12.82 -16.38 -16.78
C PRO A 173 14.34 -16.34 -16.57
N LEU A 174 14.85 -17.45 -15.95
CA LEU A 174 16.30 -17.42 -15.64
C LEU A 174 17.09 -18.17 -16.71
N GLN A 175 16.30 -18.56 -17.80
CA GLN A 175 16.90 -19.13 -19.03
C GLN A 175 16.03 -18.76 -20.23
N ASP A 176 16.65 -18.94 -21.40
CA ASP A 176 15.76 -18.78 -22.56
C ASP A 176 14.63 -19.84 -22.53
N THR A 177 13.49 -19.26 -22.63
CA THR A 177 12.33 -20.17 -22.52
C THR A 177 11.54 -20.17 -23.83
N THR A 178 11.51 -21.42 -24.44
CA THR A 178 10.77 -21.54 -25.72
C THR A 178 9.31 -21.92 -25.46
N TYR A 179 8.65 -21.90 -26.56
CA TYR A 179 7.23 -22.30 -26.46
C TYR A 179 7.11 -23.74 -25.94
N ASP A 180 7.97 -24.61 -26.47
CA ASP A 180 7.86 -26.05 -26.13
C ASP A 180 8.40 -26.33 -24.72
N MET A 181 9.14 -25.31 -24.18
CA MET A 181 9.64 -25.49 -22.79
C MET A 181 8.57 -25.06 -21.79
N GLY A 182 7.45 -24.61 -22.38
CA GLY A 182 6.32 -24.26 -21.49
C GLY A 182 6.33 -22.78 -21.13
N SER A 183 6.60 -21.93 -22.18
CA SER A 183 6.55 -20.48 -21.87
C SER A 183 5.14 -20.08 -21.41
N THR A 184 5.15 -19.14 -20.39
CA THR A 184 3.86 -18.69 -19.82
C THR A 184 3.02 -17.99 -20.90
N LYS A 185 1.71 -18.37 -20.86
CA LYS A 185 0.79 -17.65 -21.78
C LYS A 185 -0.12 -16.71 -20.97
N VAL A 186 -0.28 -15.54 -21.60
CA VAL A 186 -1.17 -14.58 -20.91
C VAL A 186 -2.31 -14.17 -21.86
N CYS A 187 -3.38 -13.73 -21.19
CA CYS A 187 -4.55 -13.23 -21.95
C CYS A 187 -4.68 -11.71 -21.70
N PRO A 188 -4.01 -10.97 -22.61
CA PRO A 188 -3.98 -9.50 -22.40
C PRO A 188 -5.38 -8.89 -22.46
N GLY A 189 -5.64 -8.04 -21.41
CA GLY A 189 -6.95 -7.33 -21.37
C GLY A 189 -7.90 -7.99 -20.37
N SER A 190 -7.57 -9.21 -20.02
CA SER A 190 -8.54 -9.96 -19.19
C SER A 190 -8.52 -9.45 -17.75
N HIS A 191 -7.50 -8.68 -17.35
CA HIS A 191 -7.43 -8.18 -15.96
C HIS A 191 -8.56 -7.18 -15.69
N LEU A 192 -9.36 -6.86 -16.74
CA LEU A 192 -10.44 -5.87 -16.57
C LEU A 192 -11.77 -6.57 -16.33
N CYS A 193 -11.72 -7.85 -16.55
CA CYS A 193 -13.02 -8.53 -16.48
C CYS A 193 -13.09 -9.31 -15.15
N SER A 194 -14.20 -9.13 -14.55
CA SER A 194 -14.38 -9.81 -13.24
C SER A 194 -14.94 -11.23 -13.41
N ALA A 195 -15.32 -11.55 -14.79
CA ALA A 195 -15.81 -12.92 -15.07
C ALA A 195 -15.72 -13.20 -16.56
N GLY A 196 -15.72 -14.54 -16.92
CA GLY A 196 -15.93 -14.88 -18.36
C GLY A 196 -14.59 -15.07 -19.08
N ALA A 197 -13.46 -14.78 -18.39
CA ALA A 197 -12.17 -14.91 -19.11
C ALA A 197 -11.85 -16.38 -19.37
N ASP A 198 -12.43 -17.29 -18.65
CA ASP A 198 -12.14 -18.74 -18.83
C ASP A 198 -12.75 -19.28 -20.12
N ASP A 199 -13.79 -18.74 -20.66
CA ASP A 199 -14.49 -19.26 -21.85
C ASP A 199 -13.83 -18.75 -23.14
N TYR A 200 -12.98 -17.78 -22.97
CA TYR A 200 -12.57 -17.20 -24.27
C TYR A 200 -11.04 -17.11 -24.34
N CYS A 201 -10.38 -17.05 -23.32
CA CYS A 201 -8.94 -16.81 -23.32
C CYS A 201 -8.18 -18.02 -23.88
N ASP A 202 -8.84 -19.19 -24.03
CA ASP A 202 -8.10 -20.36 -24.57
C ASP A 202 -7.74 -20.15 -26.04
N ASP A 203 -8.52 -19.29 -26.69
CA ASP A 203 -8.27 -19.13 -28.15
C ASP A 203 -7.37 -17.93 -28.42
N TYR A 204 -7.05 -17.17 -27.37
CA TYR A 204 -6.39 -15.87 -27.71
C TYR A 204 -5.21 -15.65 -26.77
N ASN A 205 -4.83 -16.72 -26.00
CA ASN A 205 -3.70 -16.43 -25.08
C ASN A 205 -2.38 -16.38 -25.83
N LEU A 206 -1.54 -15.49 -25.34
CA LEU A 206 -0.27 -15.16 -26.02
C LEU A 206 0.89 -15.68 -25.16
N ALA A 207 1.73 -16.42 -25.96
CA ALA A 207 2.94 -16.88 -25.22
C ALA A 207 3.92 -15.73 -25.03
N MET A 208 4.56 -15.82 -23.92
CA MET A 208 5.51 -14.73 -23.65
C MET A 208 6.78 -14.91 -24.49
N SER A 209 7.13 -16.05 -25.05
CA SER A 209 8.34 -16.37 -25.83
C SER A 209 8.31 -15.69 -27.21
N GLY A 210 7.34 -14.75 -27.44
CA GLY A 210 7.34 -13.88 -28.65
C GLY A 210 7.27 -14.71 -29.92
N THR A 211 7.39 -14.07 -31.18
CA THR A 211 7.25 -14.71 -32.52
C THR A 211 8.50 -15.52 -32.86
N ASP A 212 9.67 -14.98 -32.22
CA ASP A 212 10.89 -15.78 -32.50
C ASP A 212 10.92 -17.05 -31.64
N GLY A 213 9.83 -17.11 -30.79
CA GLY A 213 9.58 -18.39 -30.10
C GLY A 213 10.39 -18.48 -28.79
N VAL A 214 11.03 -17.26 -28.37
CA VAL A 214 11.85 -17.43 -27.15
C VAL A 214 11.58 -16.24 -26.21
N TRP A 215 11.27 -16.58 -24.94
CA TRP A 215 11.29 -15.59 -23.84
C TRP A 215 12.71 -15.52 -23.25
N ARG A 216 13.31 -14.37 -23.58
CA ARG A 216 14.79 -14.30 -23.38
C ARG A 216 15.12 -14.21 -21.89
N MET A 217 16.13 -14.81 -21.58
CA MET A 217 16.65 -14.86 -20.21
C MET A 217 16.94 -13.44 -19.71
N GLY A 218 16.55 -13.26 -18.42
CA GLY A 218 16.89 -11.98 -17.79
C GLY A 218 15.85 -10.89 -18.11
N SER A 219 14.92 -11.23 -19.08
CA SER A 219 13.79 -10.29 -19.26
C SER A 219 12.72 -10.50 -18.18
N GLY A 220 11.89 -9.48 -17.96
CA GLY A 220 10.85 -9.63 -16.92
C GLY A 220 9.47 -9.24 -17.46
N ALA A 221 8.48 -10.12 -17.09
CA ALA A 221 7.09 -9.78 -17.44
C ALA A 221 6.32 -9.43 -16.17
N LEU A 222 5.94 -8.15 -16.10
CA LEU A 222 5.09 -7.72 -14.97
C LEU A 222 3.61 -7.96 -15.28
N LEU A 223 2.97 -8.68 -14.40
CA LEU A 223 1.58 -9.06 -14.68
C LEU A 223 0.69 -8.56 -13.54
N ASN A 224 -0.39 -7.96 -14.00
CA ASN A 224 -1.47 -7.76 -13.02
C ASN A 224 -2.04 -9.10 -12.53
N GLN A 225 -2.19 -9.24 -11.20
CA GLN A 225 -2.51 -10.58 -10.65
C GLN A 225 -3.94 -10.98 -10.99
N GLN A 226 -4.70 -10.02 -11.66
CA GLN A 226 -6.05 -10.38 -12.13
C GLN A 226 -6.03 -10.85 -13.59
N ILE A 227 -4.91 -10.70 -14.18
CA ILE A 227 -4.88 -11.16 -15.58
C ILE A 227 -4.89 -12.69 -15.64
N PHE A 228 -5.64 -13.24 -16.59
CA PHE A 228 -5.63 -14.72 -16.77
C PHE A 228 -4.36 -15.18 -17.51
N HIS A 229 -3.81 -16.17 -16.93
CA HIS A 229 -2.60 -16.73 -17.55
C HIS A 229 -2.47 -18.22 -17.22
N LYS A 230 -1.50 -18.86 -17.88
CA LYS A 230 -1.30 -20.30 -17.61
C LYS A 230 0.11 -20.69 -18.05
N GLY A 231 0.62 -21.64 -17.24
CA GLY A 231 1.83 -22.33 -17.71
C GLY A 231 1.52 -23.44 -18.72
N THR A 232 2.38 -23.54 -19.82
CA THR A 232 2.06 -24.57 -20.85
C THR A 232 2.91 -25.83 -20.60
N ALA A 233 2.52 -26.78 -21.37
CA ALA A 233 3.23 -28.07 -21.17
C ALA A 233 4.70 -27.95 -21.60
N PHE A 234 5.48 -28.66 -20.76
CA PHE A 234 6.91 -28.76 -21.12
C PHE A 234 7.16 -30.03 -21.95
N THR A 235 7.35 -29.82 -23.36
CA THR A 235 7.41 -31.00 -24.25
C THR A 235 8.78 -31.07 -24.95
N GLN A 236 9.60 -30.13 -24.66
CA GLN A 236 10.90 -30.15 -25.36
C GLN A 236 11.83 -31.18 -24.71
N LYS A 237 12.20 -32.16 -25.55
CA LYS A 237 13.03 -33.25 -25.01
C LYS A 237 14.50 -32.82 -24.93
N GLY A 238 15.15 -33.17 -23.82
CA GLY A 238 16.62 -32.96 -23.70
C GLY A 238 16.95 -31.53 -23.25
N ALA A 239 15.83 -30.71 -23.00
CA ALA A 239 16.09 -29.31 -22.59
C ALA A 239 16.23 -29.25 -21.05
N GLN A 240 16.96 -28.25 -20.66
CA GLN A 240 17.05 -28.07 -19.19
C GLN A 240 15.70 -27.63 -18.59
N ASP A 241 15.67 -27.77 -17.21
CA ASP A 241 14.42 -27.33 -16.55
C ASP A 241 14.18 -25.84 -16.74
N ARG A 242 12.87 -25.52 -16.78
CA ARG A 242 12.46 -24.12 -16.91
C ARG A 242 12.25 -23.52 -15.52
N VAL A 243 13.11 -22.48 -15.30
CA VAL A 243 12.96 -21.84 -13.97
C VAL A 243 12.54 -20.38 -14.15
N VAL A 244 11.43 -20.06 -13.40
CA VAL A 244 10.95 -18.67 -13.44
C VAL A 244 10.92 -18.13 -12.00
N LEU A 245 11.67 -16.99 -11.86
CA LEU A 245 11.63 -16.33 -10.54
C LEU A 245 10.47 -15.32 -10.48
N ILE A 246 9.78 -15.33 -9.31
CA ILE A 246 8.58 -14.49 -9.24
C ILE A 246 8.69 -13.59 -8.00
N ALA A 247 8.48 -12.29 -8.25
CA ALA A 247 8.31 -11.31 -7.14
C ALA A 247 7.02 -10.51 -7.32
N THR A 248 6.33 -10.34 -6.20
CA THR A 248 5.03 -9.66 -6.33
C THR A 248 5.05 -8.37 -5.51
N PHE A 249 4.48 -7.31 -6.19
CA PHE A 249 4.50 -5.97 -5.59
C PHE A 249 3.07 -5.53 -5.24
N ALA A 250 3.03 -4.90 -4.07
CA ALA A 250 1.73 -4.32 -3.65
C ALA A 250 1.96 -2.94 -3.05
N PRO A 251 0.90 -2.13 -3.18
CA PRO A 251 1.07 -0.84 -2.51
C PRO A 251 1.38 -0.99 -1.02
N ARG A 252 2.11 0.05 -0.51
CA ARG A 252 2.47 -0.01 0.92
C ARG A 252 1.24 0.26 1.80
N PRO A 253 1.21 -0.61 2.93
CA PRO A 253 0.08 -0.29 3.82
C PRO A 253 0.34 0.99 4.64
N ASN A 254 -0.67 1.87 4.70
CA ASN A 254 -0.55 3.09 5.53
C ASN A 254 -1.42 2.94 6.80
N TYR A 255 -0.71 2.87 8.06
CA TYR A 255 -1.47 2.57 9.30
C TYR A 255 -1.56 3.81 10.18
N ARG A 256 -1.10 5.06 9.78
CA ARG A 256 -0.96 6.13 10.80
C ARG A 256 -1.79 7.35 10.40
N ASN A 257 -1.68 7.93 9.17
CA ASN A 257 -2.17 9.30 8.88
C ASN A 257 -3.30 9.26 7.84
N GLY A 258 -3.74 7.99 7.35
CA GLY A 258 -4.84 7.75 6.37
C GLY A 258 -5.23 6.26 6.38
N LEU A 259 -5.63 5.79 7.57
CA LEU A 259 -5.85 4.34 7.71
C LEU A 259 -6.44 3.73 6.42
N GLU A 260 -5.46 3.15 5.63
CA GLU A 260 -5.81 2.32 4.46
C GLU A 260 -6.47 1.01 4.93
N THR A 261 -7.75 0.85 4.50
CA THR A 261 -8.51 -0.32 5.04
C THR A 261 -8.50 -1.46 4.02
N ARG A 262 -7.85 -1.18 2.85
CA ARG A 262 -7.91 -2.26 1.84
C ARG A 262 -6.87 -3.34 2.17
N MET A 263 -7.15 -4.51 1.68
CA MET A 263 -6.25 -5.64 1.97
C MET A 263 -5.74 -6.26 0.65
N ILE A 264 -4.76 -7.08 0.81
CA ILE A 264 -4.28 -7.78 -0.40
C ILE A 264 -5.34 -8.79 -0.88
N GLY A 265 -5.41 -8.87 -2.24
CA GLY A 265 -6.47 -9.71 -2.84
C GLY A 265 -6.38 -11.17 -2.39
N GLN A 266 -7.54 -11.95 -2.48
CA GLN A 266 -7.63 -13.38 -2.11
C GLN A 266 -7.18 -14.29 -3.26
N GLY A 267 -6.73 -15.55 -2.82
CA GLY A 267 -6.52 -16.57 -3.87
C GLY A 267 -5.06 -16.60 -4.32
N GLY A 268 -4.29 -15.52 -3.87
CA GLY A 268 -2.86 -15.58 -4.21
C GLY A 268 -2.07 -16.43 -3.20
N SER A 269 -1.10 -17.33 -3.69
CA SER A 269 -0.26 -18.19 -2.82
C SER A 269 0.69 -17.34 -1.96
N TYR A 270 0.65 -15.94 -2.06
CA TYR A 270 1.59 -15.02 -1.39
C TYR A 270 2.69 -15.77 -0.65
N SER A 271 3.56 -16.43 -1.39
CA SER A 271 4.58 -17.36 -0.85
C SER A 271 5.82 -16.57 -0.40
N LEU A 272 5.61 -15.59 0.41
CA LEU A 272 6.75 -14.89 1.03
C LEU A 272 7.04 -15.52 2.40
N LEU A 273 8.30 -15.82 2.59
CA LEU A 273 8.59 -16.40 3.92
C LEU A 273 8.26 -15.40 5.04
N TRP A 274 7.79 -15.94 6.20
CA TRP A 274 7.19 -15.08 7.25
C TRP A 274 8.19 -14.00 7.69
N ASN A 275 9.46 -14.28 7.70
CA ASN A 275 10.41 -13.30 8.29
C ASN A 275 10.79 -12.22 7.27
N GLN A 276 10.11 -12.21 6.15
CA GLN A 276 10.43 -11.17 5.15
C GLN A 276 9.23 -10.25 4.97
N TRP A 277 8.17 -10.64 5.74
CA TRP A 277 7.00 -9.73 5.70
C TRP A 277 7.33 -8.42 6.41
N GLY A 278 6.68 -7.32 5.91
CA GLY A 278 6.88 -6.03 6.62
C GLY A 278 7.98 -5.20 5.94
N HIS A 279 8.47 -5.75 4.72
CA HIS A 279 9.58 -5.01 4.11
C HIS A 279 9.18 -4.54 2.71
N SER A 280 9.76 -3.42 2.30
CA SER A 280 9.50 -2.85 0.96
C SER A 280 10.61 -3.23 -0.02
N MET A 281 10.42 -2.76 -1.21
CA MET A 281 11.43 -3.04 -2.24
C MET A 281 12.79 -2.45 -1.84
N SER A 282 12.80 -1.24 -1.31
CA SER A 282 14.08 -0.63 -0.90
C SER A 282 14.76 -1.47 0.18
N ASP A 283 13.96 -2.03 1.07
CA ASP A 283 14.57 -2.91 2.08
C ASP A 283 15.22 -4.14 1.44
N PHE A 284 14.54 -4.72 0.43
CA PHE A 284 15.14 -5.90 -0.24
C PHE A 284 16.42 -5.50 -0.98
N VAL A 285 16.45 -4.25 -1.48
CA VAL A 285 17.66 -3.81 -2.20
C VAL A 285 18.82 -3.65 -1.20
N HIS A 286 18.50 -3.23 0.00
CA HIS A 286 19.56 -3.05 1.00
C HIS A 286 19.39 -4.07 2.13
N ALA A 287 19.19 -5.30 1.73
CA ALA A 287 18.84 -6.35 2.70
C ALA A 287 19.99 -6.56 3.71
N ASP A 288 21.23 -6.26 3.35
CA ASP A 288 22.37 -6.46 4.26
C ASP A 288 22.33 -5.48 5.44
N LYS A 289 21.64 -4.42 5.22
CA LYS A 289 21.60 -3.43 6.32
C LYS A 289 20.20 -3.36 6.94
N ARG A 290 19.18 -3.65 6.14
CA ARG A 290 17.82 -3.29 6.63
C ARG A 290 17.04 -4.57 6.95
N MET A 291 17.62 -5.73 6.54
CA MET A 291 16.89 -6.98 6.85
C MET A 291 17.82 -7.92 7.61
N THR A 292 18.38 -7.34 8.76
CA THR A 292 19.26 -8.15 9.63
C THR A 292 18.55 -8.47 10.94
N GLU A 293 18.93 -9.63 11.49
CA GLU A 293 18.32 -9.98 12.80
C GLU A 293 18.91 -9.10 13.91
N PRO A 294 18.00 -8.71 14.88
CA PRO A 294 16.63 -9.19 15.11
C PRO A 294 15.58 -8.27 14.47
N GLN A 295 16.02 -7.17 13.79
CA GLN A 295 15.10 -6.16 13.23
C GLN A 295 14.18 -6.77 12.16
N LYS A 296 14.73 -7.66 11.40
CA LYS A 296 13.93 -8.34 10.36
C LYS A 296 12.74 -9.08 10.97
N THR A 297 12.99 -9.75 12.04
CA THR A 297 11.92 -10.52 12.69
C THR A 297 10.92 -9.57 13.37
N LEU A 298 11.47 -8.62 14.06
CA LEU A 298 10.57 -7.68 14.76
C LEU A 298 9.67 -6.93 13.78
N ARG A 299 10.20 -6.63 12.64
CA ARG A 299 9.35 -5.94 11.63
C ARG A 299 8.31 -6.90 11.05
N SER A 300 8.76 -8.07 10.77
CA SER A 300 7.80 -9.04 10.20
C SER A 300 6.63 -9.29 11.14
N LEU A 301 6.92 -9.14 12.44
CA LEU A 301 5.86 -9.42 13.42
C LEU A 301 5.06 -8.15 13.73
N GLY A 302 5.53 -7.04 13.10
CA GLY A 302 4.76 -5.80 13.27
C GLY A 302 5.09 -5.13 14.61
N LEU A 303 6.22 -5.58 15.30
CA LEU A 303 6.57 -4.99 16.61
C LEU A 303 7.36 -3.70 16.42
N ILE A 304 8.01 -3.56 15.24
CA ILE A 304 8.62 -2.27 14.87
C ILE A 304 8.04 -1.82 13.54
N LYS A 305 8.08 -0.48 13.41
CA LYS A 305 7.47 0.08 12.19
C LYS A 305 8.01 -0.60 10.92
N GLY A 306 6.93 -1.24 10.20
CA GLY A 306 7.36 -1.87 8.92
C GLY A 306 7.03 -0.99 7.72
N ASN A 307 7.82 -1.10 6.66
CA ASN A 307 7.61 -0.37 5.39
C ASN A 307 6.74 -1.17 4.42
N GLY A 308 6.21 -2.38 4.94
CA GLY A 308 5.36 -3.26 4.11
C GLY A 308 4.27 -3.92 4.96
N TRP A 309 3.60 -4.93 4.18
CA TRP A 309 2.56 -5.71 4.92
C TRP A 309 3.24 -6.69 5.87
N ASN A 310 2.80 -6.57 7.21
CA ASN A 310 3.48 -7.48 8.15
C ASN A 310 2.77 -8.83 8.24
N PHE A 311 3.49 -9.77 8.77
CA PHE A 311 3.04 -11.20 8.77
C PHE A 311 1.73 -11.34 9.54
N ILE A 312 1.64 -10.64 10.68
CA ILE A 312 0.44 -10.85 11.53
C ILE A 312 -0.80 -10.27 10.84
N SER A 313 -0.60 -9.10 10.29
CA SER A 313 -1.73 -8.50 9.57
C SER A 313 -2.17 -9.36 8.37
N THR A 314 -1.22 -9.88 7.66
CA THR A 314 -1.56 -10.70 6.47
C THR A 314 -2.22 -12.01 6.90
N LEU A 315 -1.67 -12.63 7.95
CA LEU A 315 -2.29 -13.88 8.46
C LEU A 315 -3.72 -13.62 8.94
N SER A 316 -3.85 -12.58 9.67
CA SER A 316 -5.22 -12.24 10.15
C SER A 316 -6.19 -12.03 8.97
N MET A 317 -5.65 -11.42 7.98
CA MET A 317 -6.51 -11.21 6.80
C MET A 317 -6.87 -12.54 6.13
N ARG A 318 -5.97 -13.39 6.05
CA ARG A 318 -6.25 -14.69 5.40
C ARG A 318 -7.28 -15.49 6.21
N ILE A 319 -7.13 -15.36 7.54
CA ILE A 319 -8.09 -16.07 8.39
C ILE A 319 -9.48 -15.45 8.23
N ALA A 320 -9.46 -14.13 8.20
CA ALA A 320 -10.76 -13.43 8.09
C ALA A 320 -11.44 -13.75 6.75
N ASN A 321 -10.62 -14.16 5.78
CA ASN A 321 -11.23 -14.35 4.44
C ASN A 321 -11.34 -15.85 4.11
N GLU A 322 -11.13 -16.71 5.09
CA GLU A 322 -11.14 -18.18 4.88
C GLU A 322 -10.36 -18.57 3.61
N ASP A 323 -9.20 -18.03 3.51
CA ASP A 323 -8.31 -18.34 2.36
C ASP A 323 -7.78 -19.78 2.47
N THR A 324 -7.33 -20.35 1.33
CA THR A 324 -6.82 -21.74 1.26
C THR A 324 -5.73 -21.95 2.33
N GLU A 325 -5.83 -22.98 3.16
CA GLU A 325 -4.93 -23.36 4.29
C GLU A 325 -5.36 -22.67 5.58
N MET A 326 -6.31 -21.75 5.49
CA MET A 326 -6.86 -21.11 6.70
C MET A 326 -8.40 -21.12 6.64
N SER A 327 -8.97 -22.18 5.87
CA SER A 327 -10.45 -22.38 5.83
C SER A 327 -10.91 -23.20 7.04
N SER A 328 -12.23 -23.18 7.20
CA SER A 328 -12.76 -23.98 8.33
C SER A 328 -12.35 -25.45 8.23
N ASP A 329 -12.34 -25.96 7.04
CA ASP A 329 -11.90 -27.35 6.84
C ASP A 329 -10.42 -27.53 7.22
N ASP A 330 -9.63 -26.52 6.96
CA ASP A 330 -8.20 -26.60 7.29
C ASP A 330 -8.01 -26.61 8.83
N LEU A 331 -8.78 -25.82 9.52
CA LEU A 331 -8.68 -25.81 10.99
C LEU A 331 -8.98 -27.19 11.58
N GLU A 332 -10.05 -27.80 11.00
CA GLU A 332 -10.37 -29.16 11.49
C GLU A 332 -9.21 -30.13 11.29
N GLU A 333 -8.66 -29.99 10.05
CA GLU A 333 -7.46 -30.82 9.79
C GLU A 333 -6.32 -30.44 10.75
N PHE A 334 -6.11 -29.10 10.97
CA PHE A 334 -5.02 -28.62 11.85
C PHE A 334 -5.20 -29.16 13.26
N ILE A 335 -6.35 -29.27 13.71
CA ILE A 335 -6.61 -29.76 15.08
C ILE A 335 -6.56 -31.29 15.10
N GLU A 336 -7.16 -31.95 13.97
CA GLU A 336 -7.32 -33.43 13.95
C GLU A 336 -5.99 -34.11 13.63
N GLU A 337 -5.14 -33.56 12.70
CA GLU A 337 -3.91 -34.18 12.17
C GLU A 337 -2.69 -33.71 12.98
N GLY A 338 -2.82 -32.79 14.09
CA GLY A 338 -1.60 -32.31 14.78
C GLY A 338 -2.00 -31.47 16.00
N VAL A 339 -2.60 -31.90 17.13
CA VAL A 339 -2.85 -31.48 18.53
C VAL A 339 -2.93 -29.95 18.61
N GLY A 340 -3.28 -29.11 17.34
CA GLY A 340 -3.19 -27.65 17.55
C GLY A 340 -1.73 -27.16 17.59
N PHE A 341 -1.49 -26.10 18.30
CA PHE A 341 -0.10 -25.59 18.44
C PHE A 341 0.75 -26.57 19.27
N SER A 342 1.51 -27.39 18.58
CA SER A 342 2.24 -28.52 19.20
C SER A 342 3.20 -28.03 20.29
N PHE A 343 3.60 -26.82 20.25
CA PHE A 343 4.53 -26.30 21.28
C PHE A 343 3.75 -25.90 22.54
N LEU A 344 2.40 -25.89 22.42
CA LEU A 344 1.61 -25.60 23.63
C LEU A 344 0.96 -26.87 24.17
N PRO A 345 0.92 -26.95 25.58
CA PRO A 345 0.21 -28.11 26.13
C PRO A 345 -1.26 -28.14 25.69
N THR A 346 -1.68 -29.44 25.44
CA THR A 346 -3.06 -29.60 24.90
C THR A 346 -4.09 -28.95 25.82
N SER A 347 -3.72 -28.82 27.15
CA SER A 347 -4.65 -28.22 28.14
C SER A 347 -4.75 -26.71 27.96
N TRP A 348 -3.75 -26.10 27.22
CA TRP A 348 -3.78 -24.64 26.99
C TRP A 348 -4.47 -24.30 25.66
N GLN A 349 -4.99 -25.46 24.95
CA GLN A 349 -5.60 -25.17 23.62
C GLN A 349 -7.11 -25.39 23.69
N THR A 350 -7.95 -24.63 22.87
CA THR A 350 -9.42 -24.68 22.89
C THR A 350 -9.94 -25.75 21.92
N ASP A 351 -11.07 -26.58 22.36
CA ASP A 351 -11.72 -27.58 21.49
C ASP A 351 -12.79 -26.91 20.60
N ILE A 352 -13.04 -27.51 19.36
CA ILE A 352 -13.86 -26.95 18.25
C ILE A 352 -15.35 -27.08 18.60
N ASP A 353 -15.73 -27.81 19.88
CA ASP A 353 -17.17 -28.11 20.12
C ASP A 353 -17.82 -26.96 20.89
N GLU A 354 -17.09 -25.77 20.98
CA GLU A 354 -17.68 -24.60 21.70
C GLU A 354 -17.71 -23.39 20.77
N VAL A 355 -17.77 -23.58 19.37
CA VAL A 355 -17.56 -22.33 18.60
C VAL A 355 -18.60 -22.31 17.47
N SER A 356 -19.83 -21.61 17.71
CA SER A 356 -20.91 -21.11 16.84
C SER A 356 -20.37 -20.58 15.50
N GLU A 357 -21.07 -20.94 14.32
CA GLU A 357 -21.40 -20.85 12.89
C GLU A 357 -20.94 -19.51 12.28
N ILE A 358 -19.74 -18.78 12.93
CA ILE A 358 -19.21 -17.70 12.06
C ILE A 358 -17.82 -17.32 12.57
N SER A 359 -16.68 -17.92 11.94
CA SER A 359 -15.21 -17.75 11.83
C SER A 359 -14.51 -18.66 12.85
N GLU A 360 -14.42 -19.97 12.50
CA GLU A 360 -13.93 -21.07 13.36
C GLU A 360 -12.47 -20.86 13.75
N TRP A 361 -11.64 -20.17 12.89
CA TRP A 361 -10.23 -19.94 13.24
C TRP A 361 -10.12 -18.83 14.31
N HIS A 362 -10.90 -17.82 14.14
CA HIS A 362 -10.87 -16.74 15.14
C HIS A 362 -11.26 -17.24 16.53
N ALA A 363 -12.32 -17.88 16.58
CA ALA A 363 -12.78 -18.42 17.88
C ALA A 363 -11.73 -19.36 18.49
N PHE A 364 -11.17 -20.13 17.66
CA PHE A 364 -10.15 -21.07 18.18
C PHE A 364 -8.93 -20.30 18.70
N LEU A 365 -8.36 -19.34 17.90
CA LEU A 365 -7.13 -18.61 18.31
C LEU A 365 -7.40 -17.78 19.57
N PHE A 366 -8.51 -17.09 19.53
CA PHE A 366 -8.86 -16.30 20.73
C PHE A 366 -9.00 -17.21 21.96
N GLY A 367 -9.68 -18.29 21.80
CA GLY A 367 -9.78 -19.25 22.92
C GLY A 367 -8.40 -19.72 23.42
N VAL A 368 -7.52 -19.96 22.50
CA VAL A 368 -6.17 -20.42 22.91
C VAL A 368 -5.45 -19.30 23.67
N LEU A 369 -5.57 -18.10 23.16
CA LEU A 369 -4.87 -16.98 23.82
C LEU A 369 -5.42 -16.76 25.24
N LYS A 370 -6.67 -16.81 25.40
CA LYS A 370 -7.25 -16.66 26.75
C LYS A 370 -6.77 -17.76 27.70
N LYS A 371 -6.71 -18.96 27.19
CA LYS A 371 -6.24 -20.07 28.07
C LYS A 371 -4.76 -19.92 28.40
N VAL A 372 -3.99 -19.47 27.34
CA VAL A 372 -2.55 -19.28 27.60
C VAL A 372 -2.38 -18.18 28.65
N GLU A 373 -3.05 -17.07 28.43
CA GLU A 373 -2.96 -15.96 29.42
C GLU A 373 -3.32 -16.45 30.83
N SER A 374 -4.34 -17.17 30.96
CA SER A 374 -4.76 -17.66 32.29
C SER A 374 -3.72 -18.61 32.88
N GLU A 375 -3.16 -19.45 32.08
CA GLU A 375 -2.19 -20.44 32.63
C GLU A 375 -0.86 -19.76 32.95
N LEU A 376 -0.43 -18.79 32.06
CA LEU A 376 0.81 -18.07 32.38
C LEU A 376 0.66 -17.30 33.69
N ASN A 377 -0.51 -16.73 33.89
CA ASN A 377 -0.76 -16.08 35.18
C ASN A 377 -0.64 -17.06 36.35
N ARG A 378 -1.13 -18.25 36.26
CA ARG A 378 -1.03 -19.26 37.35
C ARG A 378 0.44 -19.64 37.60
N VAL A 379 1.20 -19.87 36.47
CA VAL A 379 2.62 -20.27 36.61
C VAL A 379 3.39 -19.12 37.28
N TYR A 380 3.05 -17.99 36.85
CA TYR A 380 3.76 -16.83 37.44
C TYR A 380 3.47 -16.73 38.94
N VAL A 381 2.24 -16.87 39.39
CA VAL A 381 1.89 -16.75 40.82
C VAL A 381 2.58 -17.87 41.62
N ILE A 382 2.65 -19.05 41.05
CA ILE A 382 3.31 -20.18 41.75
C ILE A 382 4.82 -19.92 41.83
N ALA A 383 5.41 -19.53 40.69
CA ALA A 383 6.87 -19.27 40.68
C ALA A 383 7.21 -18.17 41.70
N LEU A 384 6.39 -17.16 41.69
CA LEU A 384 6.63 -16.08 42.69
C LEU A 384 6.50 -16.64 44.11
N GLY A 385 5.47 -17.47 44.37
CA GLY A 385 5.32 -18.10 45.70
C GLY A 385 6.53 -18.96 46.08
N VAL A 386 7.08 -19.81 45.19
CA VAL A 386 8.23 -20.70 45.47
C VAL A 386 9.48 -19.84 45.73
N TYR A 387 9.61 -18.88 44.90
CA TYR A 387 10.78 -17.99 45.07
C TYR A 387 10.75 -17.34 46.47
N LEU A 388 9.55 -16.87 46.91
CA LEU A 388 9.44 -16.25 48.26
C LEU A 388 9.68 -17.29 49.36
N LEU A 389 9.26 -18.52 49.13
CA LEU A 389 9.48 -19.60 50.12
C LEU A 389 10.98 -19.94 50.23
N LEU A 390 11.67 -19.97 49.13
CA LEU A 390 13.11 -20.31 49.14
C LEU A 390 13.90 -19.21 49.85
N ILE A 391 13.41 -17.97 49.65
CA ILE A 391 14.08 -16.86 50.38
C ILE A 391 13.83 -17.01 51.88
N PHE A 392 12.58 -17.35 52.18
CA PHE A 392 12.23 -17.54 53.59
C PHE A 392 13.04 -18.69 54.21
N LEU A 393 13.21 -19.83 53.52
CA LEU A 393 13.96 -20.98 54.05
C LEU A 393 15.45 -20.66 54.15
N TRP A 394 15.94 -19.84 53.15
CA TRP A 394 17.36 -19.43 53.17
C TRP A 394 17.63 -18.54 54.39
N THR A 395 16.64 -17.77 54.73
CA THR A 395 16.80 -16.90 55.93
C THR A 395 16.81 -17.75 57.21
N ILE A 396 16.05 -18.78 57.27
CA ILE A 396 16.02 -19.67 58.45
C ILE A 396 17.34 -20.43 58.57
N VAL A 397 17.90 -20.88 57.48
CA VAL A 397 19.18 -21.62 57.47
C VAL A 397 20.32 -20.68 57.91
N GLN A 398 20.25 -19.45 57.42
CA GLN A 398 21.29 -18.48 57.83
C GLN A 398 21.25 -18.24 59.35
N ARG A 399 20.02 -18.31 59.89
CA ARG A 399 19.86 -18.09 61.34
C ARG A 399 20.20 -19.35 62.14
N ALA A 400 19.92 -20.52 61.63
CA ALA A 400 20.15 -21.79 62.35
C ALA A 400 21.64 -22.17 62.31
N PHE A 401 22.44 -21.67 61.37
CA PHE A 401 23.84 -22.12 61.25
C PHE A 401 24.78 -20.95 61.51
N GLY A 402 24.23 -19.89 62.20
CA GLY A 402 25.08 -18.81 62.75
C GLY A 402 26.04 -18.23 61.71
N LEU A 403 25.73 -18.27 60.43
CA LEU A 403 26.59 -17.68 59.37
C LEU A 403 26.39 -16.16 59.35
N GLY A 404 25.97 -15.59 60.50
CA GLY A 404 25.77 -14.13 60.49
C GLY A 404 26.69 -13.45 61.51
N ASN A 405 28.05 -13.59 61.34
CA ASN A 405 28.72 -12.49 62.08
C ASN A 405 29.88 -11.93 61.25
N LYS A 406 29.72 -10.65 60.65
CA LYS A 406 30.31 -9.29 60.65
C LYS A 406 31.03 -9.04 59.32
N ARG A 407 30.21 -8.58 58.31
CA ARG A 407 30.58 -7.37 57.53
C ARG A 407 29.31 -6.74 56.95
N LYS A 408 28.64 -5.87 57.70
CA LYS A 408 28.10 -4.51 57.63
C LYS A 408 28.32 -3.86 56.26
N LEU A 409 27.71 -4.38 55.21
CA LEU A 409 27.05 -3.60 54.14
C LEU A 409 26.05 -4.50 53.41
N SER A 410 24.83 -4.66 53.96
CA SER A 410 23.36 -4.76 54.09
C SER A 410 22.77 -5.76 53.09
N THR A 411 23.00 -7.05 53.24
CA THR A 411 22.19 -8.17 52.74
C THR A 411 20.77 -7.70 52.36
N SER A 412 20.24 -6.59 52.90
CA SER A 412 18.98 -5.94 52.45
C SER A 412 19.19 -5.12 51.17
N TYR A 413 20.46 -4.69 50.95
CA TYR A 413 20.85 -3.90 49.74
C TYR A 413 21.09 -4.83 48.55
N THR A 414 21.56 -6.02 48.68
CA THR A 414 21.81 -6.99 47.60
C THR A 414 20.52 -7.70 47.20
N ILE A 415 19.55 -7.89 48.16
CA ILE A 415 18.22 -8.49 47.88
C ILE A 415 17.32 -7.44 47.21
N VAL A 416 17.48 -6.22 47.63
CA VAL A 416 16.72 -5.11 47.01
C VAL A 416 17.29 -4.82 45.61
N ARG A 417 18.55 -5.01 45.34
CA ARG A 417 19.19 -4.80 44.02
C ARG A 417 18.85 -5.94 43.06
N ILE A 418 18.79 -7.15 43.53
CA ILE A 418 18.43 -8.34 42.69
C ILE A 418 16.93 -8.30 42.39
N PHE A 419 16.11 -7.85 43.43
CA PHE A 419 14.66 -7.64 43.19
C PHE A 419 14.44 -6.50 42.19
N PHE A 420 15.26 -5.47 42.34
CA PHE A 420 15.12 -4.32 41.41
C PHE A 420 15.64 -4.70 40.02
N ARG A 421 16.54 -5.54 39.85
CA ARG A 421 17.11 -5.95 38.55
C ARG A 421 16.18 -6.98 37.86
N ILE A 422 15.48 -7.86 38.61
CA ILE A 422 14.52 -8.84 38.06
C ILE A 422 13.19 -8.12 37.76
N ALA A 423 12.88 -7.23 38.66
CA ALA A 423 11.67 -6.41 38.41
C ALA A 423 11.89 -5.47 37.22
N THR A 424 13.14 -5.04 37.04
CA THR A 424 13.39 -4.09 35.92
C THR A 424 13.58 -4.87 34.61
N THR A 425 14.24 -6.07 34.59
CA THR A 425 14.53 -6.77 33.30
C THR A 425 13.33 -7.64 32.89
N HIS A 426 12.61 -8.22 33.81
CA HIS A 426 11.45 -9.07 33.47
C HIS A 426 10.15 -8.25 33.51
N GLY A 427 10.23 -7.25 34.45
CA GLY A 427 9.13 -6.25 34.43
C GLY A 427 9.06 -5.47 33.12
N LEU A 428 10.30 -5.19 32.60
CA LEU A 428 10.37 -4.43 31.32
C LEU A 428 9.88 -5.30 30.14
N VAL A 429 10.24 -6.56 30.14
CA VAL A 429 9.80 -7.48 29.07
C VAL A 429 8.28 -7.70 29.18
N VAL A 430 7.83 -7.73 30.39
CA VAL A 430 6.38 -7.92 30.61
C VAL A 430 5.64 -6.61 30.28
N VAL A 431 6.32 -5.58 30.68
CA VAL A 431 5.68 -4.28 30.39
C VAL A 431 5.74 -4.01 28.88
N LEU A 432 6.89 -4.36 28.30
CA LEU A 432 7.01 -4.22 26.82
C LEU A 432 6.07 -5.19 26.10
N ALA A 433 5.97 -6.37 26.62
CA ALA A 433 5.00 -7.33 26.03
C ALA A 433 3.57 -6.87 26.29
N TRP A 434 3.42 -6.34 27.53
CA TRP A 434 2.08 -5.80 27.89
C TRP A 434 1.81 -4.54 27.06
N LEU A 435 2.76 -3.65 26.92
CA LEU A 435 2.61 -2.45 26.07
C LEU A 435 2.42 -2.84 24.60
N ALA A 436 3.17 -3.87 24.19
CA ALA A 436 3.05 -4.35 22.78
C ALA A 436 1.67 -4.99 22.56
N LEU A 437 1.18 -5.65 23.60
CA LEU A 437 -0.14 -6.30 23.48
C LEU A 437 -1.26 -5.26 23.67
N ASN A 438 -0.97 -4.22 24.53
CA ASN A 438 -1.98 -3.16 24.73
C ASN A 438 -2.01 -2.21 23.53
N VAL A 439 -0.88 -1.95 22.95
CA VAL A 439 -0.80 -1.18 21.68
C VAL A 439 -1.51 -1.93 20.56
N VAL A 440 -1.27 -3.25 20.53
CA VAL A 440 -1.95 -4.10 19.51
C VAL A 440 -3.45 -4.18 19.85
N GLU A 441 -3.79 -4.20 21.23
CA GLU A 441 -5.18 -4.26 21.71
C GLU A 441 -5.90 -2.92 21.46
N ASP A 442 -5.13 -1.78 21.47
CA ASP A 442 -5.78 -0.46 21.32
C ASP A 442 -5.64 0.03 19.87
N SER A 443 -4.99 -0.82 18.98
CA SER A 443 -4.85 -0.41 17.57
C SER A 443 -6.22 -0.49 16.85
N ASN A 444 -6.42 0.47 16.04
CA ASN A 444 -7.65 0.57 15.21
C ASN A 444 -7.95 -0.75 14.47
N TRP A 445 -6.94 -1.49 14.17
CA TRP A 445 -7.01 -2.86 13.61
C TRP A 445 -7.61 -3.84 14.61
N ALA A 446 -7.22 -3.92 15.96
CA ALA A 446 -7.65 -4.79 17.07
C ALA A 446 -9.04 -4.36 17.56
N LYS A 447 -9.31 -3.02 17.55
CA LYS A 447 -10.64 -2.45 17.88
C LYS A 447 -11.66 -2.75 16.79
N ALA A 448 -11.17 -3.00 15.48
CA ALA A 448 -12.00 -3.32 14.29
C ALA A 448 -12.26 -4.83 14.19
N ILE A 449 -11.44 -5.63 14.70
CA ILE A 449 -11.52 -7.11 14.75
C ILE A 449 -12.41 -7.49 15.96
N ARG A 450 -12.35 -6.72 17.17
CA ARG A 450 -13.12 -6.96 18.41
C ARG A 450 -14.56 -6.51 18.22
N ALA A 451 -14.62 -5.56 17.40
CA ALA A 451 -15.96 -5.05 17.03
C ALA A 451 -16.65 -5.96 16.00
N ARG A 452 -16.10 -7.27 15.88
CA ARG A 452 -16.66 -8.22 14.89
C ARG A 452 -16.83 -7.55 13.52
N LYS A 453 -16.13 -6.58 13.24
CA LYS A 453 -16.12 -6.11 11.81
C LYS A 453 -15.26 -7.01 10.93
N ALA A 454 -15.44 -8.30 11.02
CA ALA A 454 -14.85 -9.22 10.02
C ALA A 454 -15.36 -8.89 8.60
N PHE A 455 -14.44 -8.30 7.80
CA PHE A 455 -14.70 -8.22 6.34
C PHE A 455 -14.74 -9.63 5.74
N ARG A 456 -15.62 -10.42 6.30
CA ARG A 456 -15.98 -11.56 5.44
C ARG A 456 -16.72 -11.07 4.19
N ILE A 457 -16.15 -11.38 3.01
CA ILE A 457 -16.92 -11.35 1.75
C ILE A 457 -17.87 -12.56 1.71
N PRO A 458 -19.11 -12.40 2.06
CA PRO A 458 -19.99 -13.47 1.54
C PRO A 458 -20.04 -13.46 0.01
N VAL A 459 -19.44 -14.47 -0.74
CA VAL A 459 -19.84 -14.81 -2.13
C VAL A 459 -21.37 -14.82 -2.24
N ALA A 460 -21.91 -13.60 -2.38
CA ALA A 460 -23.33 -13.74 -2.78
C ALA A 460 -23.42 -14.11 -4.26
N ASP A 461 -23.66 -15.37 -4.59
CA ASP A 461 -24.36 -15.69 -5.86
C ASP A 461 -25.51 -14.70 -6.11
N VAL A 462 -25.20 -13.37 -6.44
CA VAL A 462 -26.34 -12.48 -6.75
C VAL A 462 -27.13 -13.06 -7.92
N ASP A 463 -27.81 -14.20 -7.73
CA ASP A 463 -28.80 -14.75 -8.68
C ASP A 463 -29.98 -13.79 -8.84
N ASN A 464 -29.72 -12.35 -8.74
CA ASN A 464 -30.70 -11.48 -9.43
C ASN A 464 -30.30 -10.01 -9.27
N PRO A 465 -29.57 -9.44 -10.29
CA PRO A 465 -29.26 -8.02 -10.13
C PRO A 465 -30.54 -7.17 -9.97
N PRO A 466 -30.70 -6.35 -8.85
CA PRO A 466 -31.80 -5.38 -8.75
C PRO A 466 -31.98 -4.59 -10.06
N PRO A 467 -33.16 -4.12 -10.57
CA PRO A 467 -33.41 -3.45 -11.85
C PRO A 467 -32.38 -2.34 -12.13
N SER A 468 -31.07 -2.63 -12.20
CA SER A 468 -30.04 -1.64 -12.56
C SER A 468 -29.55 -1.89 -13.99
N THR A 469 -29.38 -0.68 -14.79
CA THR A 469 -28.77 -0.78 -16.14
C THR A 469 -27.38 -1.43 -16.07
N ILE A 470 -27.17 -2.55 -16.80
CA ILE A 470 -25.87 -3.25 -16.85
C ILE A 470 -24.95 -2.52 -17.85
N PRO A 471 -23.72 -2.05 -17.24
CA PRO A 471 -22.80 -1.38 -18.17
C PRO A 471 -22.33 -2.30 -19.30
N TYR A 472 -22.37 -1.66 -20.49
CA TYR A 472 -21.82 -2.41 -21.66
C TYR A 472 -20.42 -1.89 -21.98
N ARG A 473 -19.89 -2.54 -22.82
CA ARG A 473 -18.48 -2.29 -23.18
C ARG A 473 -18.27 -0.86 -23.68
N MET A 474 -19.26 -0.37 -24.47
CA MET A 474 -19.01 0.94 -25.12
C MET A 474 -19.57 2.08 -24.27
N ASP A 475 -20.04 1.60 -23.09
CA ASP A 475 -20.61 2.67 -22.24
C ASP A 475 -19.47 3.53 -21.65
N ILE A 476 -19.83 4.82 -21.53
CA ILE A 476 -18.91 5.72 -20.81
C ILE A 476 -19.38 5.85 -19.36
N LEU A 477 -18.35 5.44 -18.50
CA LEU A 477 -18.78 5.28 -17.10
C LEU A 477 -18.25 6.44 -16.26
N PHE A 478 -19.16 6.89 -15.34
CA PHE A 478 -18.76 7.86 -14.30
C PHE A 478 -18.44 7.11 -13.01
N VAL A 479 -17.03 6.92 -12.78
CA VAL A 479 -16.82 6.08 -11.58
C VAL A 479 -15.89 6.84 -10.63
N PRO A 480 -16.44 7.60 -9.78
CA PRO A 480 -15.57 8.39 -8.90
C PRO A 480 -14.93 7.52 -7.80
N HIS A 481 -15.21 6.21 -7.85
CA HIS A 481 -14.87 5.39 -6.67
C HIS A 481 -13.43 4.85 -6.77
N TYR A 482 -12.78 5.00 -7.96
CA TYR A 482 -11.40 4.49 -8.06
C TYR A 482 -10.40 5.60 -7.72
N ALA A 483 -11.00 6.79 -7.36
CA ALA A 483 -10.08 7.92 -7.08
C ALA A 483 -9.53 7.83 -5.65
N SER A 484 -8.28 7.33 -5.65
CA SER A 484 -7.59 7.21 -4.34
C SER A 484 -6.08 7.40 -4.54
N ASN A 485 -5.59 8.20 -3.52
CA ASN A 485 -4.12 8.38 -3.60
C ASN A 485 -3.39 7.08 -3.29
N TYR A 486 -4.17 6.12 -2.89
CA TYR A 486 -3.53 4.85 -2.48
C TYR A 486 -3.52 3.83 -3.63
N LEU A 487 -4.36 4.01 -4.63
CA LEU A 487 -4.47 3.03 -5.73
C LEU A 487 -3.55 3.44 -6.88
N ALA A 488 -2.60 4.41 -6.53
CA ALA A 488 -1.65 4.83 -7.57
C ALA A 488 -2.31 4.84 -8.95
N SER A 489 -1.71 4.07 -9.85
CA SER A 489 -2.23 4.22 -11.23
C SER A 489 -3.58 3.50 -11.39
N TYR A 490 -3.84 2.60 -10.41
CA TYR A 490 -5.11 1.86 -10.56
C TYR A 490 -6.32 2.78 -10.42
N GLY A 491 -6.19 3.97 -9.81
CA GLY A 491 -7.28 4.98 -9.78
C GLY A 491 -7.73 5.37 -11.20
N ARG A 492 -6.93 5.05 -12.18
CA ARG A 492 -7.29 5.49 -13.56
C ARG A 492 -7.59 4.28 -14.45
N ILE A 493 -7.79 3.24 -13.87
CA ILE A 493 -7.87 1.99 -14.66
C ILE A 493 -9.07 2.06 -15.62
N ILE A 494 -10.09 2.77 -15.19
CA ILE A 494 -11.27 2.80 -16.07
C ILE A 494 -11.00 3.74 -17.25
N ASP A 495 -10.18 4.76 -17.00
CA ASP A 495 -9.89 5.73 -18.08
C ASP A 495 -9.13 5.07 -19.24
N PHE A 496 -8.39 4.07 -18.88
CA PHE A 496 -7.52 3.54 -19.96
C PHE A 496 -7.99 2.13 -20.36
N ALA A 497 -8.53 1.53 -19.47
CA ALA A 497 -8.72 0.09 -19.75
C ALA A 497 -10.15 -0.17 -20.25
N HIS A 498 -11.19 0.71 -19.80
CA HIS A 498 -12.55 0.51 -20.33
C HIS A 498 -12.71 1.18 -21.71
N PRO A 499 -13.16 0.41 -22.72
CA PRO A 499 -13.14 0.90 -24.12
C PRO A 499 -13.98 2.18 -24.28
N GLY A 500 -15.12 2.20 -23.67
CA GLY A 500 -15.94 3.43 -23.79
C GLY A 500 -15.22 4.65 -23.21
N ASN A 501 -14.64 4.49 -22.06
CA ASN A 501 -13.96 5.64 -21.42
C ASN A 501 -12.66 5.98 -22.17
N ALA A 502 -11.95 4.95 -22.58
CA ALA A 502 -10.75 5.21 -23.37
C ALA A 502 -11.07 6.03 -24.63
N TYR A 503 -12.14 5.60 -25.28
CA TYR A 503 -12.54 6.38 -26.47
C TYR A 503 -12.86 7.83 -26.10
N TRP A 504 -13.64 8.00 -25.02
CA TRP A 504 -14.01 9.37 -24.61
C TRP A 504 -12.74 10.18 -24.28
N LYS A 505 -11.86 9.55 -23.63
CA LYS A 505 -10.60 10.24 -23.30
C LYS A 505 -9.83 10.64 -24.57
N GLU A 506 -9.76 9.74 -25.49
CA GLU A 506 -9.07 10.05 -26.76
C GLU A 506 -9.72 11.26 -27.47
N ILE A 507 -10.99 11.25 -27.50
CA ILE A 507 -11.67 12.35 -28.22
C ILE A 507 -11.48 13.66 -27.45
N THR A 508 -11.60 13.62 -26.15
CA THR A 508 -11.45 14.86 -25.39
C THR A 508 -10.00 15.38 -25.47
N ASN A 509 -9.04 14.48 -25.47
CA ASN A 509 -7.63 14.91 -25.65
C ASN A 509 -7.40 15.57 -27.01
N ARG A 510 -8.05 14.99 -27.96
CA ARG A 510 -7.86 15.50 -29.32
C ARG A 510 -8.44 16.92 -29.47
N TYR A 511 -9.57 17.17 -28.79
CA TYR A 511 -10.26 18.44 -29.11
C TYR A 511 -10.03 19.45 -27.98
N ALA A 512 -9.33 19.09 -26.93
CA ALA A 512 -9.19 19.94 -25.72
C ALA A 512 -8.46 21.23 -26.07
N PRO A 513 -7.35 21.21 -26.94
CA PRO A 513 -6.64 22.47 -27.20
C PRO A 513 -7.53 23.49 -27.93
N GLY A 514 -8.37 23.03 -28.84
CA GLY A 514 -9.31 23.94 -29.54
C GLY A 514 -10.46 24.41 -28.63
N TYR A 515 -10.89 23.52 -27.81
CA TYR A 515 -12.01 23.82 -26.92
C TYR A 515 -11.66 24.99 -25.98
N ALA A 516 -10.36 25.01 -25.48
CA ALA A 516 -9.96 26.00 -24.46
C ALA A 516 -9.91 27.40 -25.05
N THR A 517 -9.93 27.53 -26.39
CA THR A 517 -9.80 28.86 -27.00
C THR A 517 -11.19 29.43 -27.33
N LEU A 518 -12.20 28.64 -27.15
CA LEU A 518 -13.55 29.06 -27.56
C LEU A 518 -14.16 29.95 -26.46
N SER A 519 -15.14 30.89 -26.94
CA SER A 519 -15.95 31.61 -25.93
C SER A 519 -16.83 30.65 -25.12
N ILE A 520 -17.28 31.11 -23.99
CA ILE A 520 -18.04 30.22 -23.08
C ILE A 520 -19.29 29.67 -23.79
N ASP A 521 -19.93 30.52 -24.62
CA ASP A 521 -21.14 30.04 -25.33
C ASP A 521 -20.79 28.97 -26.37
N LEU A 522 -19.65 29.19 -26.95
CA LEU A 522 -19.25 28.19 -27.98
C LEU A 522 -18.75 26.91 -27.30
N GLN A 523 -18.17 27.06 -26.13
CA GLN A 523 -17.77 25.84 -25.41
C GLN A 523 -19.00 25.00 -25.06
N ARG A 524 -20.03 25.68 -24.62
CA ARG A 524 -21.27 24.95 -24.31
C ARG A 524 -21.84 24.26 -25.55
N ASP A 525 -21.84 25.01 -26.72
CA ASP A 525 -22.37 24.40 -27.96
C ASP A 525 -21.51 23.21 -28.40
N PHE A 526 -20.26 23.42 -28.19
CA PHE A 526 -19.36 22.32 -28.62
C PHE A 526 -19.63 21.06 -27.77
N CYS A 527 -19.71 21.22 -26.47
CA CYS A 527 -19.99 20.04 -25.62
C CYS A 527 -21.32 19.39 -26.01
N PHE A 528 -22.29 20.22 -26.28
CA PHE A 528 -23.60 19.65 -26.70
C PHE A 528 -23.43 18.80 -27.95
N THR A 529 -22.69 19.35 -28.90
CA THR A 529 -22.54 18.63 -30.18
C THR A 529 -21.73 17.34 -29.96
N LEU A 530 -20.72 17.51 -29.18
CA LEU A 530 -19.86 16.33 -28.96
C LEU A 530 -20.65 15.22 -28.25
N ILE A 531 -21.38 15.60 -27.21
CA ILE A 531 -22.17 14.60 -26.48
C ILE A 531 -23.23 13.97 -27.40
N ASP A 532 -23.92 14.79 -28.18
CA ASP A 532 -24.92 14.25 -29.13
C ASP A 532 -24.28 13.27 -30.13
N TRP A 533 -23.08 13.65 -30.53
CA TRP A 533 -22.38 12.78 -31.49
C TRP A 533 -22.02 11.43 -30.85
N VAL A 534 -21.58 11.48 -29.64
CA VAL A 534 -21.09 10.25 -28.99
C VAL A 534 -22.28 9.40 -28.55
N THR A 535 -23.40 10.01 -28.23
CA THR A 535 -24.55 9.24 -27.69
C THR A 535 -25.27 8.50 -28.82
N ILE A 536 -24.77 8.73 -30.08
CA ILE A 536 -25.34 7.93 -31.18
C ILE A 536 -24.96 6.45 -31.01
N GLU A 537 -23.78 6.24 -30.48
CA GLU A 537 -23.35 4.82 -30.41
C GLU A 537 -23.05 4.43 -28.96
N ARG A 538 -23.11 5.43 -28.08
CA ARG A 538 -22.66 5.09 -26.71
C ARG A 538 -23.58 5.77 -25.70
N ARG A 539 -23.52 5.08 -24.43
CA ARG A 539 -24.35 5.66 -23.35
C ARG A 539 -23.46 6.14 -22.21
N PHE A 540 -24.03 7.16 -21.55
CA PHE A 540 -23.32 7.61 -20.33
C PHE A 540 -24.02 7.05 -19.09
N LEU A 541 -23.16 6.38 -18.27
CA LEU A 541 -23.76 5.76 -17.08
C LEU A 541 -23.06 6.28 -15.83
N LYS A 542 -23.90 6.42 -14.80
CA LYS A 542 -23.33 6.81 -13.49
C LYS A 542 -23.92 5.95 -12.39
N LEU A 543 -23.12 5.90 -11.40
CA LEU A 543 -23.65 5.13 -10.25
C LEU A 543 -24.48 6.06 -9.36
N ASP A 544 -25.76 5.61 -9.10
CA ASP A 544 -26.61 6.49 -8.27
C ASP A 544 -26.31 6.25 -6.79
N LYS A 545 -26.98 6.99 -5.86
CA LYS A 545 -26.69 6.93 -4.40
C LYS A 545 -26.83 5.51 -3.87
N GLU A 546 -27.69 4.81 -4.64
CA GLU A 546 -27.88 3.41 -4.18
C GLU A 546 -26.93 2.46 -4.92
N ARG A 547 -26.03 3.05 -5.87
CA ARG A 547 -24.91 2.36 -6.53
C ARG A 547 -25.40 1.44 -7.65
N PHE A 548 -26.48 1.84 -8.07
CA PHE A 548 -26.92 1.20 -9.32
C PHE A 548 -26.53 2.06 -10.53
N TRP A 549 -26.17 1.22 -11.62
CA TRP A 549 -25.87 1.98 -12.86
C TRP A 549 -27.16 2.59 -13.43
N THR A 550 -27.04 3.98 -13.57
CA THR A 550 -28.19 4.67 -14.18
C THR A 550 -27.74 5.51 -15.37
N LEU A 551 -28.70 5.54 -16.35
CA LEU A 551 -28.39 6.38 -17.54
C LEU A 551 -28.43 7.86 -17.16
N VAL A 552 -27.37 8.49 -17.66
CA VAL A 552 -27.37 9.95 -17.39
C VAL A 552 -28.12 10.66 -18.52
N ASP A 553 -29.39 11.11 -18.20
CA ASP A 553 -30.18 11.79 -19.25
C ASP A 553 -30.24 13.30 -18.99
N ASP A 554 -29.67 13.63 -17.85
CA ASP A 554 -29.70 15.07 -17.53
C ASP A 554 -28.63 15.83 -18.34
N GLU A 555 -29.11 16.75 -19.18
CA GLU A 555 -28.22 17.46 -20.12
C GLU A 555 -27.21 18.35 -19.35
N ASP A 556 -27.63 18.87 -18.32
CA ASP A 556 -26.70 19.75 -17.56
C ASP A 556 -25.55 18.94 -16.95
N GLU A 557 -25.91 17.83 -16.45
CA GLU A 557 -24.86 16.96 -15.88
C GLU A 557 -23.87 16.49 -16.96
N LEU A 558 -24.36 16.16 -18.08
CA LEU A 558 -23.48 15.71 -19.19
C LEU A 558 -22.59 16.86 -19.68
N GLN A 559 -23.15 17.98 -19.67
CA GLN A 559 -22.37 19.14 -20.11
C GLN A 559 -21.25 19.45 -19.10
N LYS A 560 -21.56 19.35 -17.84
CA LYS A 560 -20.51 19.58 -16.82
C LYS A 560 -19.39 18.55 -16.93
N PHE A 561 -19.85 17.38 -17.17
CA PHE A 561 -18.85 16.30 -17.33
C PHE A 561 -17.96 16.54 -18.54
N CYS A 562 -18.58 16.87 -19.69
CA CYS A 562 -17.80 17.12 -20.91
C CYS A 562 -16.82 18.27 -20.71
N ARG A 563 -17.31 19.24 -20.11
CA ARG A 563 -16.42 20.40 -19.88
C ARG A 563 -15.26 20.01 -18.96
N ARG A 564 -15.64 19.47 -17.85
CA ARG A 564 -14.58 19.04 -16.92
C ARG A 564 -13.50 18.22 -17.63
N GLU A 565 -13.87 17.24 -18.46
CA GLU A 565 -12.88 16.33 -19.11
C GLU A 565 -12.05 17.09 -20.16
N LEU A 566 -12.65 17.99 -20.86
CA LEU A 566 -11.91 18.76 -21.87
C LEU A 566 -10.95 19.75 -21.21
N MET A 567 -11.37 20.26 -20.07
CA MET A 567 -10.49 21.25 -19.39
C MET A 567 -9.31 20.54 -18.72
N ILE A 568 -9.66 19.38 -18.13
CA ILE A 568 -8.52 18.72 -17.44
C ILE A 568 -7.54 18.15 -18.49
N SER A 569 -8.03 17.85 -19.69
CA SER A 569 -7.11 17.33 -20.74
C SER A 569 -6.18 18.44 -21.23
N PHE A 570 -6.55 19.63 -21.03
CA PHE A 570 -5.76 20.75 -21.56
C PHE A 570 -4.82 21.27 -20.48
N ASN A 571 -5.21 21.11 -19.18
CA ASN A 571 -4.42 21.74 -18.09
C ASN A 571 -4.04 20.67 -17.06
N PRO A 572 -2.77 20.26 -17.10
CA PRO A 572 -2.32 19.19 -16.20
C PRO A 572 -2.45 19.58 -14.72
N MET A 573 -2.17 20.89 -14.44
CA MET A 573 -2.33 21.32 -13.03
C MET A 573 -3.79 21.16 -12.57
N LEU A 574 -4.71 21.59 -13.42
CA LEU A 574 -6.13 21.41 -13.07
C LEU A 574 -6.48 19.92 -12.89
N GLU A 575 -5.92 19.12 -13.74
CA GLU A 575 -6.18 17.67 -13.59
C GLU A 575 -5.69 17.17 -12.22
N SER A 576 -4.49 17.62 -11.85
CA SER A 576 -3.93 17.13 -10.56
C SER A 576 -4.79 17.61 -9.39
N MET A 577 -5.27 18.87 -9.46
CA MET A 577 -6.10 19.41 -8.36
C MET A 577 -7.44 18.66 -8.28
N LEU A 578 -8.07 18.49 -9.44
CA LEU A 578 -9.40 17.82 -9.42
C LEU A 578 -9.27 16.35 -9.02
N ARG A 579 -8.14 15.85 -9.29
CA ARG A 579 -7.93 14.45 -8.83
C ARG A 579 -7.85 14.41 -7.30
N GLN A 580 -7.22 15.36 -6.78
CA GLN A 580 -7.17 15.38 -5.30
C GLN A 580 -8.57 15.57 -4.70
N ILE A 581 -9.28 16.37 -5.38
CA ILE A 581 -10.66 16.59 -4.90
C ILE A 581 -11.45 15.28 -4.97
N ASP A 582 -11.26 14.52 -6.15
CA ASP A 582 -11.97 13.24 -6.27
C ASP A 582 -11.52 12.27 -5.17
N SER A 583 -10.22 12.32 -4.88
CA SER A 583 -9.73 11.42 -3.82
C SER A 583 -10.35 11.79 -2.46
N LEU A 584 -10.52 13.06 -2.18
CA LEU A 584 -11.12 13.48 -0.91
C LEU A 584 -12.60 13.09 -0.83
N HIS A 585 -13.21 13.31 -2.06
CA HIS A 585 -14.63 12.86 -2.08
C HIS A 585 -14.73 11.37 -1.76
N SER A 586 -13.79 10.68 -2.32
CA SER A 586 -13.83 9.22 -2.07
C SER A 586 -13.58 8.91 -0.59
N GLU A 587 -12.75 9.68 0.07
CA GLU A 587 -12.44 9.43 1.49
C GLU A 587 -13.66 9.71 2.38
N THR A 588 -14.44 10.74 2.00
CA THR A 588 -15.65 11.01 2.80
C THR A 588 -16.63 9.83 2.73
N ARG A 589 -16.51 9.14 1.68
CA ARG A 589 -17.50 8.06 1.52
C ARG A 589 -16.94 6.73 2.01
N PHE A 590 -15.56 6.66 1.85
CA PHE A 590 -15.06 5.28 2.08
C PHE A 590 -13.96 5.31 3.14
N GLY A 591 -13.74 6.45 3.58
CA GLY A 591 -12.59 6.57 4.51
C GLY A 591 -12.99 6.18 5.93
N LEU A 592 -12.08 6.10 6.76
CA LEU A 592 -12.24 5.64 8.15
C LEU A 592 -13.29 6.48 8.90
N PHE A 593 -13.37 7.80 8.51
CA PHE A 593 -14.26 8.66 9.31
C PHE A 593 -15.55 8.94 8.53
N ARG A 594 -15.91 8.05 7.70
CA ARG A 594 -17.03 8.29 6.77
C ARG A 594 -18.35 8.44 7.53
N GLU A 595 -18.32 7.98 8.80
CA GLU A 595 -19.61 8.05 9.53
C GLU A 595 -19.69 9.33 10.37
N THR A 596 -18.58 10.07 10.36
CA THR A 596 -18.64 11.31 11.17
C THR A 596 -19.42 12.41 10.42
N VAL A 597 -19.98 13.32 11.22
CA VAL A 597 -20.76 14.43 10.66
C VAL A 597 -19.87 15.28 9.73
N MET A 598 -18.62 15.39 10.20
CA MET A 598 -17.69 16.16 9.35
C MET A 598 -17.58 15.54 7.95
N GLN A 599 -17.48 14.23 7.84
CA GLN A 599 -17.23 13.56 6.54
C GLN A 599 -18.53 13.34 5.78
N THR A 600 -19.68 13.37 6.47
CA THR A 600 -20.95 13.07 5.76
C THR A 600 -21.62 14.37 5.35
N GLU A 601 -21.29 15.52 6.10
CA GLU A 601 -22.15 16.69 5.80
C GLU A 601 -21.27 17.89 5.46
N ILE A 602 -20.18 18.15 6.17
CA ILE A 602 -19.43 19.42 6.03
C ILE A 602 -18.42 19.30 4.88
N ILE A 603 -17.60 18.29 4.85
CA ILE A 603 -16.50 18.18 3.87
C ILE A 603 -17.06 18.04 2.45
N PRO A 604 -18.12 17.23 2.23
CA PRO A 604 -18.66 17.14 0.86
C PRO A 604 -19.12 18.51 0.35
N ASP A 605 -19.78 19.27 1.26
CA ASP A 605 -20.21 20.61 0.81
C ASP A 605 -19.00 21.49 0.45
N PHE A 606 -18.02 21.42 1.33
CA PHE A 606 -16.78 22.19 1.07
C PHE A 606 -16.13 21.76 -0.25
N ILE A 607 -15.98 20.49 -0.46
CA ILE A 607 -15.33 19.97 -1.69
C ILE A 607 -16.17 20.34 -2.92
N GLN A 608 -17.50 20.25 -2.79
CA GLN A 608 -18.35 20.62 -3.94
C GLN A 608 -18.16 22.09 -4.31
N ASN A 609 -17.95 22.93 -3.30
CA ASN A 609 -17.71 24.36 -3.60
C ASN A 609 -16.41 24.56 -4.39
N TRP A 610 -15.40 23.84 -3.97
CA TRP A 610 -14.13 23.98 -4.72
C TRP A 610 -14.26 23.43 -6.14
N ASP A 611 -14.96 22.32 -6.21
CA ASP A 611 -15.15 21.75 -7.57
C ASP A 611 -15.86 22.76 -8.48
N THR A 612 -16.83 23.45 -7.91
CA THR A 612 -17.58 24.42 -8.73
C THR A 612 -16.70 25.63 -9.06
N LEU A 613 -15.90 26.06 -8.08
CA LEU A 613 -15.02 27.22 -8.30
C LEU A 613 -13.99 26.92 -9.40
N LEU A 614 -13.49 25.74 -9.38
CA LEU A 614 -12.43 25.42 -10.35
C LEU A 614 -13.01 25.21 -11.75
N MET A 615 -14.37 24.92 -11.78
CA MET A 615 -14.93 24.54 -13.09
C MET A 615 -15.80 25.67 -13.64
N SER A 616 -16.10 26.75 -12.78
CA SER A 616 -16.99 27.82 -13.26
C SER A 616 -16.18 28.81 -14.13
N PRO A 617 -16.83 29.20 -15.35
CA PRO A 617 -16.19 30.23 -16.19
C PRO A 617 -16.05 31.57 -15.46
N LEU A 618 -14.90 32.25 -15.39
CA LEU A 618 -14.55 33.50 -14.68
C LEU A 618 -15.66 34.54 -14.82
N ASN A 619 -16.61 34.50 -15.83
CA ASN A 619 -17.65 35.54 -16.05
C ASN A 619 -18.93 35.20 -15.30
N ASP A 620 -19.21 33.99 -14.76
CA ASP A 620 -20.36 33.53 -13.94
C ASP A 620 -20.04 33.69 -12.45
N ARG A 621 -18.76 34.17 -12.07
CA ARG A 621 -18.34 34.35 -10.66
C ARG A 621 -18.91 35.65 -10.11
N GLU A 622 -19.44 36.54 -11.09
CA GLU A 622 -19.97 37.84 -10.63
C GLU A 622 -21.48 37.74 -10.34
N GLU A 623 -22.22 36.71 -10.86
CA GLU A 623 -23.67 36.57 -10.64
C GLU A 623 -23.95 35.55 -9.53
N GLU A 624 -22.95 34.55 -9.27
CA GLU A 624 -23.06 33.56 -8.16
C GLU A 624 -22.48 34.15 -6.87
N ASP A 625 -21.51 35.19 -6.96
CA ASP A 625 -20.97 35.94 -5.80
C ASP A 625 -22.05 36.84 -5.19
N ASN A 626 -23.13 37.17 -5.92
CA ASN A 626 -24.23 38.01 -5.36
C ASN A 626 -25.33 37.16 -4.74
N SER A 627 -25.47 35.88 -5.09
CA SER A 627 -26.48 34.95 -4.55
C SER A 627 -25.88 34.13 -3.39
N LYS A 628 -24.45 33.91 -3.35
CA LYS A 628 -23.73 33.20 -2.27
C LYS A 628 -23.38 34.19 -1.14
N ARG A 629 -23.24 35.50 -1.44
CA ARG A 629 -23.16 36.54 -0.38
C ARG A 629 -24.49 36.66 0.37
N LEU A 630 -25.57 36.17 -0.22
CA LEU A 630 -26.90 36.19 0.44
C LEU A 630 -27.14 34.90 1.21
N LYS A 631 -26.38 33.75 0.93
CA LYS A 631 -26.56 32.47 1.65
C LYS A 631 -25.46 32.29 2.70
N LEU A 632 -24.30 32.94 2.57
CA LEU A 632 -23.24 32.96 3.60
C LEU A 632 -23.61 33.96 4.70
N LYS A 633 -24.62 34.84 4.50
CA LYS A 633 -25.19 35.72 5.55
C LYS A 633 -26.29 34.98 6.32
N LEU A 634 -26.72 33.75 5.80
CA LEU A 634 -27.75 32.97 6.53
C LEU A 634 -27.08 31.93 7.43
N PHE A 635 -25.73 31.79 7.39
CA PHE A 635 -25.03 30.86 8.29
C PHE A 635 -24.14 31.65 9.24
N ALA A 636 -24.29 33.04 9.20
CA ALA A 636 -23.56 33.85 10.21
C ALA A 636 -24.54 34.27 11.31
N THR A 637 -25.53 33.37 11.81
CA THR A 637 -26.20 33.76 13.07
C THR A 637 -25.36 33.28 14.26
N THR A 638 -24.50 34.11 14.76
CA THR A 638 -23.97 34.41 16.10
C THR A 638 -24.43 33.36 17.13
N PRO A 639 -23.51 32.52 17.84
CA PRO A 639 -23.92 31.89 19.11
C PRO A 639 -24.01 32.90 20.25
N LYS A 640 -25.07 33.75 20.35
CA LYS A 640 -25.30 34.33 21.69
C LYS A 640 -26.61 33.80 22.28
N GLN A 641 -26.58 32.57 22.81
CA GLN A 641 -27.39 32.37 24.05
C GLN A 641 -27.37 30.88 24.40
N MET A 642 -26.25 30.38 24.82
CA MET A 642 -26.49 29.25 25.76
C MET A 642 -25.52 29.38 26.94
N THR A 643 -25.60 30.56 27.70
CA THR A 643 -25.20 30.62 29.14
C THR A 643 -26.42 30.38 30.03
N GLN A 644 -26.64 29.11 30.45
CA GLN A 644 -26.89 28.83 31.89
C GLN A 644 -27.58 27.47 32.04
N MET A 645 -26.79 26.42 31.97
CA MET A 645 -27.27 25.41 32.94
C MET A 645 -26.06 24.73 33.60
N SER A 646 -25.65 25.30 34.74
CA SER A 646 -25.29 24.87 36.11
C SER A 646 -25.33 23.34 36.24
N PHE A 647 -24.12 22.75 36.12
CA PHE A 647 -23.90 21.64 37.09
C PHE A 647 -22.57 21.86 37.80
N SER A 648 -22.54 22.69 38.93
CA SER A 648 -21.91 22.53 40.26
C SER A 648 -21.91 21.07 40.71
N ARG A 649 -20.65 20.47 40.85
CA ARG A 649 -19.91 19.99 42.04
C ARG A 649 -19.20 18.67 41.71
N VAL A 650 -17.84 18.58 41.60
CA VAL A 650 -16.60 18.38 42.39
C VAL A 650 -16.41 16.88 42.65
N ILE A 651 -15.20 16.27 42.11
CA ILE A 651 -14.00 15.97 42.93
C ILE A 651 -12.88 15.52 41.98
N HIS A 652 -11.76 16.30 41.92
CA HIS A 652 -10.29 16.50 42.06
C HIS A 652 -9.53 15.21 41.78
N SER A 653 -8.59 15.25 40.76
CA SER A 653 -7.15 15.13 41.12
C SER A 653 -6.30 15.32 39.87
N ARG A 654 -5.60 16.46 39.76
CA ARG A 654 -4.25 17.08 39.80
C ARG A 654 -3.37 16.55 38.67
N GLY A 655 -3.20 17.30 37.56
CA GLY A 655 -1.81 17.44 37.05
C GLY A 655 -1.74 18.58 36.03
N ARG A 656 -1.32 19.83 36.48
CA ARG A 656 -0.30 20.84 36.21
C ARG A 656 -0.26 21.22 34.72
N ALA A 657 -1.01 22.23 34.35
CA ALA A 657 -1.17 23.25 33.29
C ALA A 657 0.05 24.16 33.22
N GLU A 658 0.93 23.90 32.25
CA GLU A 658 1.82 24.97 31.72
C GLU A 658 1.14 25.70 30.55
N ARG A 659 0.57 26.94 30.75
CA ARG A 659 0.29 28.35 30.38
C ARG A 659 0.76 28.66 28.95
N LEU A 660 -0.19 28.69 28.00
CA LEU A 660 -0.07 29.38 26.70
C LEU A 660 -0.39 30.87 26.86
N PRO A 661 0.55 31.81 26.37
CA PRO A 661 0.18 33.24 26.36
C PRO A 661 -0.78 33.58 25.21
N ARG A 662 -1.91 34.18 25.58
CA ARG A 662 -2.94 35.10 25.06
C ARG A 662 -2.31 36.45 24.68
N THR A 663 -2.15 36.67 23.37
CA THR A 663 -2.36 38.08 22.97
C THR A 663 -3.06 38.13 21.61
N SER A 664 -4.38 38.54 21.61
CA SER A 664 -5.32 39.55 21.08
C SER A 664 -4.65 40.45 20.03
N THR A 665 -4.70 39.99 18.78
CA THR A 665 -4.74 41.05 17.74
C THR A 665 -5.69 40.61 16.63
N SER A 666 -7.01 41.17 16.58
CA SER A 666 -7.99 41.92 15.75
C SER A 666 -7.97 41.44 14.29
N MET A 667 -8.86 40.65 13.83
CA MET A 667 -9.71 40.24 12.69
C MET A 667 -9.73 41.31 11.60
N GLN A 668 -8.71 42.22 11.55
CA GLN A 668 -8.55 43.09 10.36
C GLN A 668 -7.17 42.87 9.73
N ALA A 669 -6.40 41.75 10.05
CA ALA A 669 -5.16 41.34 9.36
C ALA A 669 -5.41 40.06 8.54
N PHE A 670 -6.69 39.72 8.22
CA PHE A 670 -6.95 38.48 7.46
C PHE A 670 -7.60 38.85 6.11
N LEU A 671 -7.48 40.23 5.74
CA LEU A 671 -7.99 40.43 4.36
C LEU A 671 -7.01 41.27 3.57
N SER A 672 -5.69 41.05 3.72
CA SER A 672 -4.77 41.48 2.64
C SER A 672 -3.46 40.71 2.73
N ARG A 673 -3.42 39.32 2.58
CA ARG A 673 -2.06 38.74 2.38
C ARG A 673 -2.12 37.66 1.30
N SER A 674 -1.99 37.94 -0.03
CA SER A 674 -1.15 37.33 -1.07
C SER A 674 -0.70 35.91 -0.67
N LEU A 675 -1.56 34.90 -1.16
CA LEU A 675 -1.09 33.53 -1.48
C LEU A 675 0.20 33.20 -0.73
N PRO A 676 0.16 32.16 0.19
CA PRO A 676 1.42 31.62 0.72
C PRO A 676 2.45 31.36 -0.39
N PRO A 677 3.65 31.98 -0.29
CA PRO A 677 4.68 31.60 -1.26
C PRO A 677 4.94 30.07 -1.24
N LYS A 678 4.85 29.44 -2.40
CA LYS A 678 5.44 28.17 -2.86
C LYS A 678 6.37 27.56 -1.80
N PRO A 679 6.04 26.30 -1.22
CA PRO A 679 6.98 25.67 -0.28
C PRO A 679 8.42 25.68 -0.82
N SER A 680 9.22 26.65 -0.36
CA SER A 680 10.70 26.69 -0.46
C SER A 680 11.31 25.36 -0.04
N ARG A 681 11.62 24.40 -1.02
CA ARG A 681 12.68 23.38 -0.80
C ARG A 681 13.79 23.90 0.10
N MET A 682 13.50 24.42 1.30
CA MET A 682 14.70 24.81 2.08
C MET A 682 14.80 23.93 3.33
N GLU A 683 15.79 22.89 3.33
CA GLU A 683 16.52 22.25 4.43
C GLU A 683 16.34 23.00 5.75
N PRO A 684 15.80 22.25 6.82
CA PRO A 684 15.40 22.66 8.18
C PRO A 684 16.51 23.45 8.89
N ASP A 685 17.55 24.18 8.02
CA ASP A 685 18.56 25.16 8.46
C ASP A 685 19.73 25.16 7.48
N ASP A 686 20.15 26.40 6.85
CA ASP A 686 21.30 26.60 5.93
C ASP A 686 22.58 26.00 6.53
N GLY A 687 22.98 24.61 6.17
CA GLY A 687 24.32 24.09 6.53
C GLY A 687 24.22 22.78 7.32
N VAL A 688 23.06 22.07 7.43
CA VAL A 688 22.90 20.86 8.27
C VAL A 688 23.31 19.63 7.44
N TRP A 689 23.72 19.85 6.13
CA TRP A 689 24.26 18.69 5.38
C TRP A 689 25.54 19.09 4.65
N LEU A 690 26.27 20.26 5.12
CA LEU A 690 27.51 20.66 4.41
C LEU A 690 28.69 19.88 4.97
N GLN A 691 29.44 19.21 4.04
CA GLN A 691 30.58 18.35 4.47
C GLN A 691 31.87 18.91 3.87
N GLU A 692 32.96 18.45 4.41
CA GLU A 692 34.27 18.87 3.87
C GLU A 692 34.35 18.66 2.36
N GLY A 693 34.64 19.71 1.67
CA GLY A 693 34.84 19.58 0.21
C GLY A 693 33.70 20.28 -0.54
N ASP A 694 32.62 20.71 0.18
CA ASP A 694 31.49 21.39 -0.49
C ASP A 694 31.87 22.84 -0.84
N LYS A 695 31.41 23.27 -2.11
CA LYS A 695 31.65 24.69 -2.46
C LYS A 695 30.56 25.59 -1.86
N VAL A 696 31.11 26.61 -1.18
CA VAL A 696 30.09 27.43 -0.48
C VAL A 696 30.45 28.91 -0.69
N GLU A 697 29.48 29.78 -0.34
CA GLU A 697 29.81 31.19 -0.12
C GLU A 697 29.75 31.53 1.38
N ALA A 698 30.96 32.16 1.80
CA ALA A 698 30.94 32.48 3.25
C ALA A 698 31.29 33.95 3.47
N LEU A 699 30.77 34.50 4.61
CA LEU A 699 31.11 35.89 4.97
C LEU A 699 32.49 35.93 5.65
N TYR A 700 33.31 36.76 5.11
CA TYR A 700 34.67 36.81 5.69
C TYR A 700 34.61 37.33 7.13
N GLN A 701 34.97 36.51 8.13
CA GLN A 701 35.00 36.77 9.59
C GLN A 701 33.57 36.94 10.12
N CYS A 702 32.54 36.45 9.39
CA CYS A 702 31.12 36.48 9.80
C CYS A 702 30.70 37.90 10.19
N ASP A 703 31.21 38.87 9.41
CA ASP A 703 30.82 40.28 9.66
C ASP A 703 29.57 40.65 8.85
N TYR A 704 28.38 40.70 9.54
CA TYR A 704 27.06 40.88 8.87
C TYR A 704 26.86 42.35 8.48
N GLU A 705 27.81 43.25 8.92
CA GLU A 705 27.64 44.70 8.62
C GLU A 705 28.17 45.04 7.22
N ARG A 706 29.06 44.18 6.75
CA ARG A 706 29.66 44.47 5.42
C ARG A 706 29.03 43.59 4.34
N ASN A 707 28.15 42.58 4.70
CA ASN A 707 27.31 41.70 3.87
C ASN A 707 28.03 41.28 2.57
N ASN A 708 29.31 41.01 2.59
CA ASN A 708 29.96 40.53 1.35
C ASN A 708 30.25 39.03 1.45
N TRP A 709 29.68 38.19 0.52
CA TRP A 709 29.84 36.71 0.52
C TRP A 709 30.89 36.31 -0.53
N PHE A 710 31.82 35.58 -0.05
CA PHE A 710 32.90 35.18 -0.97
C PHE A 710 32.89 33.66 -1.16
N PRO A 711 33.09 33.28 -2.39
CA PRO A 711 33.07 31.83 -2.66
C PRO A 711 34.28 31.12 -2.05
N GLY A 712 34.07 30.00 -1.49
CA GLY A 712 35.16 29.24 -0.87
C GLY A 712 34.76 27.76 -0.69
N THR A 713 35.80 27.00 -0.22
CA THR A 713 35.52 25.57 -0.03
C THR A 713 35.68 25.22 1.46
N ILE A 714 34.75 24.26 1.89
CA ILE A 714 34.86 23.87 3.32
C ILE A 714 36.03 22.91 3.49
N THR A 715 36.98 23.34 4.32
CA THR A 715 38.18 22.48 4.49
C THR A 715 37.99 21.59 5.73
N ALA A 716 37.07 21.96 6.66
CA ALA A 716 36.76 21.08 7.81
C ALA A 716 35.38 21.46 8.38
N ALA A 717 34.46 20.33 8.51
CA ALA A 717 33.14 20.55 9.13
C ALA A 717 33.12 19.91 10.52
N ILE A 718 32.91 20.77 11.58
CA ILE A 718 32.92 20.21 12.95
C ILE A 718 31.46 20.01 13.41
N PRO A 719 30.87 18.72 13.29
CA PRO A 719 29.46 18.32 13.39
C PRO A 719 28.90 18.55 14.80
N ASN A 720 29.72 18.73 15.88
CA ASN A 720 29.13 18.91 17.23
C ASN A 720 29.08 20.38 17.63
N GLU A 721 29.69 21.28 16.84
CA GLU A 721 29.73 22.71 17.20
C GLU A 721 29.03 23.56 16.13
N GLY A 722 28.64 22.84 14.95
CA GLY A 722 27.93 23.53 13.85
C GLY A 722 28.78 24.64 13.22
N THR A 723 30.18 24.58 13.24
CA THR A 723 31.04 25.62 12.63
C THR A 723 31.87 24.99 11.50
N PHE A 724 32.36 25.99 10.55
CA PHE A 724 33.04 25.49 9.33
C PHE A 724 34.33 26.28 9.13
N ASP A 725 35.37 25.53 8.75
CA ASP A 725 36.56 26.25 8.25
C ASP A 725 36.51 26.41 6.73
N ILE A 726 36.76 27.66 6.29
CA ILE A 726 36.54 27.91 4.86
C ILE A 726 37.84 28.43 4.26
N ALA A 727 38.25 27.78 3.17
CA ALA A 727 39.32 28.36 2.32
C ALA A 727 38.71 29.10 1.11
N TYR A 728 38.92 30.45 1.07
CA TYR A 728 38.29 31.23 -0.02
C TYR A 728 39.11 31.13 -1.31
N ASP A 729 38.49 31.38 -2.43
CA ASP A 729 39.16 31.19 -3.73
C ASP A 729 40.27 32.22 -3.93
N ASP A 730 40.30 33.32 -3.12
CA ASP A 730 41.34 34.37 -3.31
C ASP A 730 42.54 34.11 -2.40
N GLY A 731 42.54 32.80 -1.73
CA GLY A 731 43.77 32.36 -1.05
C GLY A 731 43.71 32.66 0.45
N ASP A 732 42.65 33.36 0.97
CA ASP A 732 42.44 33.60 2.42
C ASP A 732 41.63 32.47 3.06
N THR A 733 41.85 32.38 4.50
CA THR A 733 41.08 31.29 5.14
C THR A 733 40.41 31.82 6.41
N ASP A 734 39.27 31.18 6.75
CA ASP A 734 38.59 31.49 8.01
C ASP A 734 38.20 30.19 8.73
N GLU A 735 38.49 30.29 10.12
CA GLU A 735 38.25 29.05 10.88
C GLU A 735 37.09 29.26 11.85
N ALA A 736 36.23 28.23 12.03
CA ALA A 736 35.16 28.13 13.02
C ALA A 736 34.03 29.11 12.71
N LEU A 737 33.68 29.19 11.45
CA LEU A 737 32.55 30.06 11.07
C LEU A 737 31.21 29.37 11.35
N SER A 738 30.35 30.22 11.96
CA SER A 738 29.03 29.67 12.33
C SER A 738 28.19 29.36 11.09
N ASN A 739 27.31 28.46 11.24
CA ASN A 739 26.47 27.99 10.12
C ASN A 739 25.69 29.14 9.48
N ASP A 740 25.49 30.15 10.24
CA ASP A 740 24.69 31.26 9.66
C ASP A 740 25.56 32.15 8.76
N CYS A 741 26.90 31.85 8.75
CA CYS A 741 27.79 32.69 7.93
C CYS A 741 28.28 31.92 6.70
N VAL A 742 27.63 30.67 6.47
CA VAL A 742 28.06 29.84 5.32
C VAL A 742 26.80 29.35 4.59
N GLN A 743 26.86 29.56 3.21
CA GLN A 743 25.71 29.06 2.42
C GLN A 743 26.20 28.38 1.14
N ARG A 744 25.35 27.47 0.65
CA ARG A 744 25.76 26.69 -0.53
C ARG A 744 25.82 27.58 -1.78
N LEU A 745 26.94 27.46 -2.48
CA LEU A 745 27.06 28.26 -3.72
C LEU A 745 26.15 27.65 -4.80
N TYR A 746 24.87 28.22 -5.07
CA TYR A 746 23.96 27.65 -6.11
C TYR A 746 24.39 28.16 -7.50
N ARG A 747 25.02 27.27 -8.34
CA ARG A 747 25.33 27.68 -9.73
C ARG A 747 24.05 27.89 -10.54
N TYR A 748 23.59 29.12 -10.67
CA TYR A 748 22.47 29.40 -11.60
C TYR A 748 22.80 28.91 -13.01
N SER A 749 22.62 27.51 -13.41
CA SER A 749 22.47 27.19 -14.84
C SER A 749 20.98 27.09 -15.19
#